data_AF-A0A2C5X6Z4-F1
#
_entry.id   AF-A0A2C5X6Z4-F1
#
_cell.length_a   1.000
_cell.length_b   1.000
_cell.length_c   1.000
_cell.angle_alpha   90.00
_cell.angle_beta   90.00
_cell.angle_gamma   90.00
#
_symmetry.space_group_name_H-M   'P 1'
#
loop_
_entity.id
_entity.type
_entity.pdbx_description
1 polymer ?
#
loop_
_entity_poly.entity_id
_entity_poly.type
_entity_poly.pdbx_seq_one_letter_code
_entity_poly.pdbx_strand_id
1 'polypeptide(L)'
;MISQTVQLPMLSNMFLVILAVLLFIERISATSNISFALEKRVNEFPDLPPVRECHPQRILKGHGFLNWDWVAPDNLALTNKLARSSAPHYDCRDTDQQLTDESVQFLQSQGITHVISVNSEANNPVIREKLGANGIGYTALPTQDMTTPTMQQMINGYKAFRENTNGATLIWCGYGYGRTGVMVSAFEMFQSAELQLPRDFFAREYKARHIETSKQFLVLNKLQNFLKPAHVAGMIARTRKIIDDAQESVSGITSPGQKTTQQVKNAQARMEAALAALDDLKLAFKVEWQLNRVWFDKSLDLLAQIKSTQPPQAQELIDIFNEVREHIDQELERNAPMTSFAEYITATAGSLQNLMKKLRVAAGMDTPSTESAGSSRAQTPGDSDISRDSGIDTASSSQSVPETSAETDIAAGTDIAAQVEVIESFRKKIHDMYTALQKHVRDVRAEVETTLATSVGPLLLPAMNHDLIQVKSVIDEYAKNGMEATDADDFFAALHKIDQLANNAFEYALNIAQMVNNDEKRSVTDYAVARQAINDIRIKLAEMMGYQAKQYVINYIVVQWQEARDVTENAAKEVSILRALASQLMKPTTEIGGYLDEKMGNVDIIKNIFDDKGESPEMLEYDAPVGVSITGTLWLDKKETAQEALQHELESLMAEINAMKEPTKTLVTMAALSAQEAQLAQAVMLNVDDAQRHIMVWRKEAIRQIVDTLDKQVQDERKAKQELEREQKIEAEDQRLTSERGPDWKLELAIEIGFAVLAIVPEISTPIGQAILWARQAIRVVRFLRNALREQVQVPQELSAQINQVQTRLTDSLKDWKLAAPAATRDWAKSKTPNQIFHGLSELGAAGTKPSKSLKELIDDLEAIEIPQEDPNDEEADKSLERLLKRLNRIEVPIDLPESVKIPELAHLRAPRDFQSLIKALRLAARVPHHSSDVDYMQLIEEAVTYLPSQFDIKTTSMAYQLIRTIRLPAITTSRAI
;
A
#
# COMPACT_ATOMS: atom_id res chain seq x y z
N MET A 1 36.44 42.88 50.46
CA MET A 1 37.50 42.32 49.60
C MET A 1 36.89 42.05 48.23
N ILE A 2 37.29 42.90 47.28
CA ILE A 2 37.18 42.86 45.81
C ILE A 2 35.90 42.28 45.20
N SER A 3 34.97 43.19 44.94
CA SER A 3 33.91 43.11 43.93
C SER A 3 34.47 43.66 42.61
N GLN A 4 34.27 42.95 41.49
CA GLN A 4 34.43 43.51 40.15
C GLN A 4 33.21 43.18 39.29
N THR A 5 32.34 44.19 39.20
CA THR A 5 31.29 44.35 38.22
C THR A 5 31.93 44.81 36.91
N VAL A 6 31.87 43.98 35.86
CA VAL A 6 32.19 44.40 34.48
C VAL A 6 30.86 44.63 33.76
N GLN A 7 30.57 45.91 33.48
CA GLN A 7 29.50 46.31 32.57
C GLN A 7 29.93 46.05 31.12
N LEU A 8 29.14 45.28 30.38
CA LEU A 8 29.27 45.09 28.92
C LEU A 8 28.01 45.64 28.23
N PRO A 9 28.02 46.89 27.70
CA PRO A 9 26.90 47.43 26.94
C PRO A 9 26.98 47.17 25.43
N MET A 10 27.98 46.44 24.92
CA MET A 10 28.16 46.25 23.47
C MET A 10 27.41 45.06 22.84
N LEU A 11 26.98 44.06 23.62
CA LEU A 11 26.30 42.89 23.07
C LEU A 11 24.82 43.14 22.70
N SER A 12 24.15 44.08 23.38
CA SER A 12 22.73 44.36 23.15
C SER A 12 22.47 45.04 21.78
N ASN A 13 23.34 45.96 21.37
CA ASN A 13 23.20 46.64 20.08
C ASN A 13 23.58 45.74 18.89
N MET A 14 24.51 44.80 19.08
CA MET A 14 24.85 43.83 18.04
C MET A 14 23.72 42.81 17.83
N PHE A 15 23.04 42.41 18.92
CA PHE A 15 21.87 41.52 18.85
C PHE A 15 20.67 42.21 18.16
N LEU A 16 20.45 43.50 18.43
CA LEU A 16 19.39 44.28 17.77
C LEU A 16 19.66 44.53 16.28
N VAL A 17 20.92 44.72 15.88
CA VAL A 17 21.30 44.85 14.46
C VAL A 17 21.18 43.50 13.75
N ILE A 18 21.60 42.39 14.38
CA ILE A 18 21.44 41.04 13.81
C ILE A 18 19.96 40.67 13.71
N LEU A 19 19.14 40.98 14.72
CA LEU A 19 17.69 40.74 14.70
C LEU A 19 16.98 41.63 13.67
N ALA A 20 17.38 42.89 13.52
CA ALA A 20 16.84 43.78 12.49
C ALA A 20 17.25 43.36 11.08
N VAL A 21 18.47 42.85 10.87
CA VAL A 21 18.93 42.29 9.59
C VAL A 21 18.20 40.97 9.28
N LEU A 22 18.00 40.09 10.27
CA LEU A 22 17.22 38.86 10.10
C LEU A 22 15.74 39.14 9.81
N LEU A 23 15.13 40.12 10.50
CA LEU A 23 13.75 40.56 10.23
C LEU A 23 13.62 41.31 8.90
N PHE A 24 14.68 42.00 8.43
CA PHE A 24 14.71 42.64 7.12
C PHE A 24 14.89 41.61 5.99
N ILE A 25 15.65 40.53 6.22
CA ILE A 25 15.78 39.40 5.31
C ILE A 25 14.46 38.61 5.21
N GLU A 26 13.72 38.42 6.31
CA GLU A 26 12.36 37.85 6.26
C GLU A 26 11.37 38.76 5.51
N ARG A 27 11.51 40.09 5.62
CA ARG A 27 10.67 41.08 4.91
C ARG A 27 10.99 41.19 3.42
N ILE A 28 12.15 40.69 2.97
CA ILE A 28 12.45 40.41 1.55
C ILE A 28 11.98 38.99 1.18
N SER A 29 10.84 38.53 1.71
CA SER A 29 10.05 37.48 1.07
C SER A 29 9.35 38.04 -0.19
N ALA A 30 10.14 38.49 -1.16
CA ALA A 30 9.69 38.75 -2.53
C ALA A 30 9.17 37.46 -3.20
N THR A 31 9.42 36.30 -2.60
CA THR A 31 8.97 34.98 -3.04
C THR A 31 7.46 34.78 -2.95
N SER A 32 6.76 35.32 -1.94
CA SER A 32 5.30 35.16 -1.83
C SER A 32 4.56 35.94 -2.91
N ASN A 33 5.00 37.17 -3.20
CA ASN A 33 4.40 38.02 -4.23
C ASN A 33 4.67 37.52 -5.65
N ILE A 34 5.87 36.98 -5.92
CA ILE A 34 6.20 36.37 -7.22
C ILE A 34 5.38 35.09 -7.44
N SER A 35 5.22 34.26 -6.39
CA SER A 35 4.40 33.05 -6.45
C SER A 35 2.95 33.39 -6.79
N PHE A 36 2.35 34.36 -6.09
CA PHE A 36 0.96 34.77 -6.33
C PHE A 36 0.76 35.37 -7.72
N ALA A 37 1.68 36.22 -8.19
CA ALA A 37 1.59 36.82 -9.51
C ALA A 37 1.79 35.80 -10.64
N LEU A 38 2.57 34.74 -10.41
CA LEU A 38 2.73 33.64 -11.34
C LEU A 38 1.47 32.75 -11.35
N GLU A 39 0.97 32.37 -10.18
CA GLU A 39 -0.25 31.56 -10.02
C GLU A 39 -1.45 32.22 -10.71
N LYS A 40 -1.65 33.52 -10.50
CA LYS A 40 -2.69 34.29 -11.21
C LYS A 40 -2.56 34.19 -12.73
N ARG A 41 -1.33 34.22 -13.25
CA ARG A 41 -1.06 34.12 -14.70
C ARG A 41 -1.22 32.69 -15.22
N VAL A 42 -0.85 31.68 -14.42
CA VAL A 42 -1.04 30.26 -14.76
C VAL A 42 -2.53 29.96 -14.91
N ASN A 43 -3.36 30.50 -14.01
CA ASN A 43 -4.82 30.35 -14.04
C ASN A 43 -5.51 31.01 -15.25
N GLU A 44 -4.79 31.78 -16.07
CA GLU A 44 -5.31 32.29 -17.34
C GLU A 44 -5.29 31.25 -18.48
N PHE A 45 -4.66 30.09 -18.24
CA PHE A 45 -4.57 28.99 -19.19
C PHE A 45 -5.23 27.74 -18.61
N PRO A 46 -6.07 27.03 -19.38
CA PRO A 46 -6.71 25.81 -18.90
C PRO A 46 -5.70 24.66 -18.74
N ASP A 47 -6.06 23.62 -17.99
CA ASP A 47 -5.18 22.45 -17.84
C ASP A 47 -5.16 21.54 -19.07
N LEU A 48 -6.26 21.55 -19.85
CA LEU A 48 -6.41 20.81 -21.09
C LEU A 48 -6.65 21.78 -22.25
N PRO A 49 -6.15 21.47 -23.45
CA PRO A 49 -6.40 22.30 -24.61
C PRO A 49 -7.87 22.22 -25.05
N PRO A 50 -8.36 23.21 -25.82
CA PRO A 50 -9.71 23.19 -26.36
C PRO A 50 -9.97 21.94 -27.22
N VAL A 51 -11.17 21.36 -27.10
CA VAL A 51 -11.62 20.25 -27.95
C VAL A 51 -11.69 20.75 -29.40
N ARG A 52 -11.13 19.97 -30.33
CA ARG A 52 -11.09 20.28 -31.76
C ARG A 52 -12.16 19.50 -32.50
N GLU A 53 -12.83 20.15 -33.45
CA GLU A 53 -13.79 19.48 -34.33
C GLU A 53 -13.05 18.64 -35.38
N CYS A 54 -13.38 17.35 -35.44
CA CYS A 54 -12.76 16.40 -36.36
C CYS A 54 -13.68 16.13 -37.54
N HIS A 55 -13.12 16.05 -38.75
CA HIS A 55 -13.91 15.70 -39.91
C HIS A 55 -13.93 14.17 -40.07
N PRO A 56 -15.09 13.54 -40.32
CA PRO A 56 -15.17 12.09 -40.45
C PRO A 56 -14.54 11.57 -41.76
N GLN A 57 -14.22 12.46 -42.71
CA GLN A 57 -13.62 12.11 -43.99
C GLN A 57 -12.32 12.88 -44.19
N ARG A 58 -11.22 12.15 -44.38
CA ARG A 58 -9.89 12.71 -44.64
C ARG A 58 -9.85 13.31 -46.05
N ILE A 59 -9.71 14.63 -46.14
CA ILE A 59 -9.65 15.35 -47.42
C ILE A 59 -8.20 15.69 -47.76
N LEU A 60 -7.60 14.91 -48.67
CA LEU A 60 -6.27 15.19 -49.24
C LEU A 60 -6.39 16.17 -50.42
N LYS A 61 -6.86 17.39 -50.17
CA LYS A 61 -6.92 18.46 -51.20
C LYS A 61 -5.95 19.58 -50.87
N GLY A 62 -5.28 20.11 -51.89
CA GLY A 62 -4.32 21.21 -51.76
C GLY A 62 -3.04 20.80 -51.03
N HIS A 63 -2.35 21.78 -50.44
CA HIS A 63 -1.07 21.57 -49.75
C HIS A 63 -1.20 20.95 -48.36
N GLY A 64 -2.39 20.98 -47.74
CA GLY A 64 -2.67 20.33 -46.46
C GLY A 64 -2.18 21.05 -45.20
N PHE A 65 -1.48 22.18 -45.31
CA PHE A 65 -1.04 22.97 -44.14
C PHE A 65 -2.16 23.91 -43.66
N LEU A 66 -2.88 23.50 -42.62
CA LEU A 66 -3.81 24.36 -41.88
C LEU A 66 -3.05 25.23 -40.86
N ASN A 67 -3.68 26.31 -40.38
CA ASN A 67 -3.13 27.22 -39.37
C ASN A 67 -1.72 27.75 -39.74
N TRP A 68 -1.47 27.92 -41.04
CA TRP A 68 -0.23 28.46 -41.57
C TRP A 68 -0.10 29.95 -41.22
N ASP A 69 1.04 30.34 -40.67
CA ASP A 69 1.35 31.74 -40.43
C ASP A 69 2.87 32.00 -40.45
N TRP A 70 3.25 33.21 -40.86
CA TRP A 70 4.61 33.70 -40.71
C TRP A 70 4.78 34.30 -39.31
N VAL A 71 5.81 33.89 -38.60
CA VAL A 71 6.14 34.48 -37.30
C VAL A 71 6.64 35.90 -37.52
N ALA A 72 6.02 36.86 -36.82
CA ALA A 72 6.40 38.27 -36.90
C ALA A 72 7.91 38.46 -36.61
N PRO A 73 8.61 39.30 -37.39
CA PRO A 73 10.05 39.44 -37.31
C PRO A 73 10.52 40.22 -36.08
N ASP A 74 9.62 40.83 -35.30
CA ASP A 74 9.94 41.73 -34.18
C ASP A 74 10.91 41.12 -33.15
N ASN A 75 10.91 39.79 -33.00
CA ASN A 75 11.79 39.05 -32.09
C ASN A 75 12.80 38.15 -32.83
N LEU A 76 12.90 38.26 -34.15
CA LEU A 76 13.82 37.49 -34.98
C LEU A 76 14.90 38.40 -35.57
N ALA A 77 16.06 37.84 -35.90
CA ALA A 77 17.01 38.58 -36.73
C ALA A 77 16.37 38.83 -38.11
N LEU A 78 16.63 39.99 -38.74
CA LEU A 78 16.02 40.37 -40.04
C LEU A 78 16.26 39.34 -41.15
N THR A 79 17.35 38.57 -41.07
CA THR A 79 17.69 37.51 -42.01
C THR A 79 16.96 36.20 -41.74
N ASN A 80 16.45 36.00 -40.52
CA ASN A 80 15.84 34.76 -40.09
C ASN A 80 14.35 34.78 -40.42
N LYS A 81 13.88 33.74 -41.14
CA LYS A 81 12.47 33.57 -41.48
C LYS A 81 11.93 32.32 -40.81
N LEU A 82 10.87 32.48 -40.04
CA LEU A 82 10.23 31.40 -39.30
C LEU A 82 8.74 31.35 -39.62
N ALA A 83 8.25 30.18 -39.98
CA ALA A 83 6.83 29.90 -40.20
C ALA A 83 6.35 28.85 -39.19
N ARG A 84 5.04 28.82 -38.99
CA ARG A 84 4.34 27.81 -38.19
C ARG A 84 3.15 27.23 -38.96
N SER A 85 2.80 25.98 -38.69
CA SER A 85 1.58 25.37 -39.22
C SER A 85 1.17 24.12 -38.45
N SER A 86 0.00 23.57 -38.80
CA SER A 86 -0.32 22.15 -38.60
C SER A 86 0.61 21.23 -39.41
N ALA A 87 0.58 19.94 -39.08
CA ALA A 87 1.17 18.89 -39.90
C ALA A 87 0.34 18.75 -41.18
N PRO A 88 0.97 18.39 -42.31
CA PRO A 88 0.28 18.38 -43.60
C PRO A 88 -0.87 17.35 -43.57
N HIS A 89 -2.07 17.80 -43.91
CA HIS A 89 -3.31 17.02 -43.92
C HIS A 89 -3.71 16.43 -42.55
N TYR A 90 -3.35 17.10 -41.45
CA TYR A 90 -3.82 16.73 -40.11
C TYR A 90 -5.35 16.69 -40.00
N ASP A 91 -5.87 15.61 -39.40
CA ASP A 91 -7.30 15.37 -39.17
C ASP A 91 -7.53 14.81 -37.76
N CYS A 92 -7.23 15.63 -36.75
CA CYS A 92 -7.33 15.34 -35.31
C CYS A 92 -6.34 14.35 -34.69
N ARG A 93 -5.71 13.45 -35.45
CA ARG A 93 -4.65 12.59 -34.88
C ARG A 93 -3.31 12.93 -35.51
N ASP A 94 -2.28 12.86 -34.68
CA ASP A 94 -0.90 13.09 -35.09
C ASP A 94 -0.46 12.12 -36.21
N THR A 95 -1.07 10.93 -36.27
CA THR A 95 -0.88 9.91 -37.31
C THR A 95 -1.54 10.23 -38.65
N ASP A 96 -2.42 11.23 -38.73
CA ASP A 96 -3.09 11.64 -39.97
C ASP A 96 -2.21 12.53 -40.85
N GLN A 97 -0.98 12.84 -40.44
CA GLN A 97 -0.07 13.60 -41.29
C GLN A 97 0.30 12.83 -42.57
N GLN A 98 0.23 13.51 -43.71
CA GLN A 98 0.68 12.97 -45.00
C GLN A 98 1.28 14.09 -45.82
N LEU A 99 2.49 13.90 -46.33
CA LEU A 99 3.16 14.90 -47.15
C LEU A 99 2.96 14.58 -48.64
N THR A 100 2.16 15.37 -49.35
CA THR A 100 1.91 15.22 -50.80
C THR A 100 2.95 15.98 -51.63
N ASP A 101 2.91 15.83 -52.96
CA ASP A 101 3.81 16.60 -53.83
C ASP A 101 3.41 18.08 -53.84
N GLU A 102 2.11 18.36 -53.76
CA GLU A 102 1.55 19.69 -53.58
C GLU A 102 2.00 20.32 -52.24
N SER A 103 2.06 19.53 -51.16
CA SER A 103 2.65 20.01 -49.89
C SER A 103 4.09 20.45 -50.08
N VAL A 104 4.93 19.66 -50.76
CA VAL A 104 6.34 19.98 -50.98
C VAL A 104 6.51 21.20 -51.88
N GLN A 105 5.74 21.28 -52.98
CA GLN A 105 5.74 22.44 -53.87
C GLN A 105 5.33 23.72 -53.13
N PHE A 106 4.34 23.63 -52.25
CA PHE A 106 3.96 24.75 -51.40
C PHE A 106 5.13 25.19 -50.51
N LEU A 107 5.78 24.27 -49.80
CA LEU A 107 6.94 24.60 -48.96
C LEU A 107 8.07 25.28 -49.75
N GLN A 108 8.41 24.75 -50.93
CA GLN A 108 9.42 25.35 -51.81
C GLN A 108 8.99 26.75 -52.30
N SER A 109 7.71 26.94 -52.64
CA SER A 109 7.18 28.25 -53.06
C SER A 109 7.23 29.30 -51.94
N GLN A 110 7.14 28.86 -50.69
CA GLN A 110 7.29 29.71 -49.50
C GLN A 110 8.77 29.92 -49.11
N GLY A 111 9.71 29.31 -49.83
CA GLY A 111 11.14 29.36 -49.53
C GLY A 111 11.53 28.59 -48.27
N ILE A 112 10.74 27.61 -47.86
CA ILE A 112 11.05 26.74 -46.72
C ILE A 112 12.15 25.76 -47.13
N THR A 113 13.29 25.84 -46.45
CA THR A 113 14.45 24.96 -46.66
C THR A 113 14.67 24.00 -45.49
N HIS A 114 13.97 24.22 -44.36
CA HIS A 114 14.07 23.38 -43.18
C HIS A 114 12.72 23.23 -42.47
N VAL A 115 12.45 22.04 -41.95
CA VAL A 115 11.24 21.72 -41.19
C VAL A 115 11.62 21.12 -39.84
N ILE A 116 10.99 21.62 -38.78
CA ILE A 116 11.09 21.10 -37.41
C ILE A 116 9.72 20.56 -36.99
N SER A 117 9.63 19.26 -36.78
CA SER A 117 8.39 18.60 -36.36
C SER A 117 8.42 18.31 -34.85
N VAL A 118 7.46 18.87 -34.12
CA VAL A 118 7.12 18.53 -32.72
C VAL A 118 5.80 17.77 -32.60
N ASN A 119 5.49 16.99 -33.63
CA ASN A 119 4.39 16.02 -33.65
C ASN A 119 4.82 14.72 -32.92
N SER A 120 3.90 13.94 -32.35
CA SER A 120 4.27 12.65 -31.72
C SER A 120 4.87 11.67 -32.73
N GLU A 121 4.43 11.78 -33.99
CA GLU A 121 4.88 11.02 -35.15
C GLU A 121 6.02 11.73 -35.91
N ALA A 122 6.78 12.62 -35.26
CA ALA A 122 7.87 13.35 -35.91
C ALA A 122 8.94 12.44 -36.54
N ASN A 123 9.05 11.18 -36.10
CA ASN A 123 10.01 10.22 -36.62
C ASN A 123 9.53 9.46 -37.88
N ASN A 124 8.42 9.86 -38.50
CA ASN A 124 7.93 9.25 -39.73
C ASN A 124 9.00 9.26 -40.85
N PRO A 125 9.50 8.08 -41.30
CA PRO A 125 10.57 7.99 -42.30
C PRO A 125 10.13 8.48 -43.66
N VAL A 126 8.87 8.27 -44.05
CA VAL A 126 8.33 8.68 -45.36
C VAL A 126 8.37 10.20 -45.49
N ILE A 127 8.00 10.94 -44.44
CA ILE A 127 8.07 12.42 -44.44
C ILE A 127 9.53 12.87 -44.54
N ARG A 128 10.43 12.27 -43.75
CA ARG A 128 11.85 12.62 -43.73
C ARG A 128 12.50 12.39 -45.10
N GLU A 129 12.28 11.24 -45.70
CA GLU A 129 12.80 10.87 -47.03
C GLU A 129 12.25 11.79 -48.11
N LYS A 130 10.94 12.07 -48.08
CA LYS A 130 10.30 12.94 -49.08
C LYS A 130 10.79 14.38 -48.99
N LEU A 131 10.96 14.94 -47.79
CA LEU A 131 11.57 16.28 -47.61
C LEU A 131 13.04 16.29 -48.07
N GLY A 132 13.82 15.28 -47.65
CA GLY A 132 15.22 15.15 -48.03
C GLY A 132 15.44 15.04 -49.55
N ALA A 133 14.61 14.26 -50.24
CA ALA A 133 14.64 14.12 -51.70
C ALA A 133 14.36 15.44 -52.44
N ASN A 134 13.74 16.42 -51.76
CA ASN A 134 13.40 17.73 -52.30
C ASN A 134 14.28 18.86 -51.75
N GLY A 135 15.41 18.51 -51.11
CA GLY A 135 16.38 19.47 -50.59
C GLY A 135 15.89 20.24 -49.35
N ILE A 136 14.85 19.76 -48.66
CA ILE A 136 14.35 20.36 -47.42
C ILE A 136 14.89 19.56 -46.24
N GLY A 137 15.69 20.20 -45.39
CA GLY A 137 16.18 19.58 -44.16
C GLY A 137 15.05 19.28 -43.18
N TYR A 138 15.21 18.25 -42.35
CA TYR A 138 14.17 17.83 -41.41
C TYR A 138 14.74 17.48 -40.03
N THR A 139 14.22 18.13 -38.98
CA THR A 139 14.54 17.84 -37.58
C THR A 139 13.32 17.28 -36.85
N ALA A 140 13.41 16.01 -36.45
CA ALA A 140 12.37 15.34 -35.69
C ALA A 140 12.56 15.52 -34.18
N LEU A 141 11.55 16.06 -33.50
CA LEU A 141 11.51 16.24 -32.05
C LEU A 141 10.20 15.66 -31.52
N PRO A 142 10.05 14.32 -31.42
CA PRO A 142 8.79 13.69 -31.07
C PRO A 142 8.29 14.17 -29.70
N THR A 143 7.10 14.76 -29.67
CA THR A 143 6.44 15.24 -28.44
C THR A 143 5.05 14.65 -28.40
N GLN A 144 4.75 13.86 -27.36
CA GLN A 144 3.45 13.20 -27.20
C GLN A 144 2.32 14.24 -27.26
N ASP A 145 1.18 13.87 -27.84
CA ASP A 145 0.06 14.80 -27.92
C ASP A 145 -0.38 15.29 -26.53
N MET A 146 -0.87 16.52 -26.47
CA MET A 146 -1.24 17.23 -25.24
C MET A 146 -0.11 17.45 -24.22
N THR A 147 1.14 17.07 -24.53
CA THR A 147 2.32 17.34 -23.70
C THR A 147 3.13 18.53 -24.22
N THR A 148 4.10 18.99 -23.44
CA THR A 148 5.02 20.06 -23.81
C THR A 148 6.31 19.51 -24.39
N PRO A 149 6.92 20.17 -25.40
CA PRO A 149 8.31 19.92 -25.74
C PRO A 149 9.18 20.10 -24.49
N THR A 150 10.12 19.18 -24.27
CA THR A 150 11.06 19.29 -23.15
C THR A 150 12.03 20.44 -23.39
N MET A 151 12.66 20.97 -22.34
CA MET A 151 13.69 22.01 -22.48
C MET A 151 14.83 21.57 -23.42
N GLN A 152 15.20 20.29 -23.36
CA GLN A 152 16.23 19.73 -24.24
C GLN A 152 15.79 19.74 -25.71
N GLN A 153 14.52 19.43 -25.99
CA GLN A 153 13.97 19.51 -27.34
C GLN A 153 13.93 20.95 -27.84
N MET A 154 13.57 21.93 -26.99
CA MET A 154 13.62 23.35 -27.36
C MET A 154 15.03 23.80 -27.73
N ILE A 155 16.04 23.44 -26.92
CA ILE A 155 17.46 23.73 -27.21
C ILE A 155 17.89 23.09 -28.54
N ASN A 156 17.56 21.81 -28.75
CA ASN A 156 17.94 21.07 -29.96
C ASN A 156 17.26 21.65 -31.22
N GLY A 157 15.96 21.99 -31.12
CA GLY A 157 15.24 22.63 -32.21
C GLY A 157 15.83 23.99 -32.55
N TYR A 158 16.15 24.80 -31.53
CA TYR A 158 16.72 26.12 -31.75
C TYR A 158 18.13 26.05 -32.37
N LYS A 159 18.94 25.07 -31.94
CA LYS A 159 20.22 24.77 -32.58
C LYS A 159 20.03 24.42 -34.06
N ALA A 160 19.08 23.55 -34.39
CA ALA A 160 18.82 23.16 -35.77
C ALA A 160 18.32 24.35 -36.61
N PHE A 161 17.44 25.20 -36.07
CA PHE A 161 16.99 26.43 -36.73
C PHE A 161 18.16 27.34 -37.10
N ARG A 162 19.12 27.52 -36.18
CA ARG A 162 20.31 28.33 -36.44
C ARG A 162 21.29 27.75 -37.45
N GLU A 163 21.36 26.43 -37.56
CA GLU A 163 22.21 25.75 -38.54
C GLU A 163 21.63 25.85 -39.95
N ASN A 164 20.36 26.24 -40.10
CA ASN A 164 19.62 26.30 -41.37
C ASN A 164 19.22 27.73 -41.76
N THR A 165 20.18 28.64 -41.92
CA THR A 165 19.94 30.05 -42.27
C THR A 165 19.77 30.34 -43.76
N ASN A 166 20.00 29.36 -44.64
CA ASN A 166 19.92 29.52 -46.11
C ASN A 166 18.49 29.66 -46.66
N GLY A 167 17.48 29.72 -45.81
CA GLY A 167 16.08 29.88 -46.19
C GLY A 167 15.19 29.99 -44.96
N ALA A 168 13.89 29.78 -45.17
CA ALA A 168 12.93 29.82 -44.07
C ALA A 168 12.80 28.46 -43.38
N THR A 169 12.56 28.47 -42.08
CA THR A 169 12.26 27.28 -41.28
C THR A 169 10.78 27.21 -40.95
N LEU A 170 10.19 26.02 -41.04
CA LEU A 170 8.82 25.74 -40.62
C LEU A 170 8.80 24.91 -39.33
N ILE A 171 7.98 25.30 -38.35
CA ILE A 171 7.70 24.46 -37.18
C ILE A 171 6.26 23.95 -37.26
N TRP A 172 6.05 22.65 -37.04
CA TRP A 172 4.70 22.10 -36.93
C TRP A 172 4.53 21.07 -35.79
N CYS A 173 3.28 20.86 -35.39
CA CYS A 173 2.78 19.72 -34.62
C CYS A 173 1.50 19.25 -35.32
N GLY A 174 0.68 18.35 -34.75
CA GLY A 174 -0.60 17.95 -35.36
C GLY A 174 -1.43 19.14 -35.86
N TYR A 175 -1.94 19.96 -34.95
CA TYR A 175 -2.83 21.08 -35.31
C TYR A 175 -2.12 22.43 -35.54
N GLY A 176 -0.86 22.55 -35.16
CA GLY A 176 -0.10 23.79 -35.30
C GLY A 176 -0.24 24.78 -34.15
N TYR A 177 -1.01 24.47 -33.10
CA TYR A 177 -1.05 25.19 -31.82
C TYR A 177 -0.40 24.39 -30.69
N GLY A 178 -0.38 24.92 -29.47
CA GLY A 178 0.14 24.23 -28.28
C GLY A 178 1.64 23.96 -28.40
N ARG A 179 2.04 22.73 -28.77
CA ARG A 179 3.44 22.30 -28.98
C ARG A 179 4.19 23.20 -29.96
N THR A 180 3.56 23.55 -31.09
CA THR A 180 4.16 24.49 -32.06
C THR A 180 4.30 25.87 -31.46
N GLY A 181 3.28 26.33 -30.72
CA GLY A 181 3.32 27.61 -30.01
C GLY A 181 4.49 27.67 -29.02
N VAL A 182 4.71 26.61 -28.24
CA VAL A 182 5.84 26.50 -27.30
C VAL A 182 7.17 26.62 -28.03
N MET A 183 7.38 25.88 -29.11
CA MET A 183 8.64 25.96 -29.86
C MET A 183 8.87 27.34 -30.48
N VAL A 184 7.83 27.94 -31.08
CA VAL A 184 7.91 29.29 -31.64
C VAL A 184 8.28 30.31 -30.56
N SER A 185 7.58 30.31 -29.41
CA SER A 185 7.90 31.20 -28.29
C SER A 185 9.31 30.97 -27.75
N ALA A 186 9.74 29.72 -27.63
CA ALA A 186 11.10 29.41 -27.20
C ALA A 186 12.15 29.97 -28.16
N PHE A 187 11.93 29.89 -29.48
CA PHE A 187 12.88 30.42 -30.47
C PHE A 187 12.97 31.94 -30.41
N GLU A 188 11.84 32.62 -30.27
CA GLU A 188 11.84 34.08 -30.07
C GLU A 188 12.58 34.48 -28.79
N MET A 189 12.39 33.73 -27.69
CA MET A 189 13.10 33.98 -26.43
C MET A 189 14.61 33.77 -26.57
N PHE A 190 15.05 32.65 -27.17
CA PHE A 190 16.47 32.40 -27.43
C PHE A 190 17.07 33.48 -28.33
N GLN A 191 16.38 33.84 -29.41
CA GLN A 191 16.85 34.85 -30.35
C GLN A 191 16.92 36.24 -29.71
N SER A 192 15.93 36.61 -28.90
CA SER A 192 15.91 37.84 -28.10
C SER A 192 17.06 37.90 -27.10
N ALA A 193 17.34 36.79 -26.39
CA ALA A 193 18.48 36.69 -25.49
C ALA A 193 19.81 36.82 -26.26
N GLU A 194 19.94 36.16 -27.41
CA GLU A 194 21.12 36.25 -28.26
C GLU A 194 21.40 37.67 -28.78
N LEU A 195 20.34 38.42 -29.09
CA LEU A 195 20.43 39.79 -29.57
C LEU A 195 20.74 40.79 -28.46
N GLN A 196 20.75 40.32 -27.19
CA GLN A 196 20.88 41.14 -25.98
C GLN A 196 19.73 42.13 -25.83
N LEU A 197 18.55 41.72 -26.29
CA LEU A 197 17.30 42.45 -26.13
C LEU A 197 16.30 41.55 -25.39
N PRO A 198 16.66 41.01 -24.20
CA PRO A 198 15.80 40.05 -23.51
C PRO A 198 14.46 40.70 -23.20
N ARG A 199 13.41 40.18 -23.83
CA ARG A 199 12.03 40.60 -23.61
C ARG A 199 11.32 39.58 -22.76
N ASP A 200 10.59 40.05 -21.76
CA ASP A 200 9.66 39.20 -21.01
C ASP A 200 8.38 38.98 -21.81
N PHE A 201 8.04 37.70 -21.97
CA PHE A 201 6.77 37.23 -22.50
C PHE A 201 5.78 37.13 -21.33
N PHE A 202 4.61 37.71 -21.53
CA PHE A 202 3.49 37.63 -20.61
C PHE A 202 2.34 36.83 -21.23
N ALA A 203 1.23 36.70 -20.49
CA ALA A 203 0.07 35.91 -20.92
C ALA A 203 -0.45 36.35 -22.30
N ARG A 204 -0.36 37.64 -22.65
CA ARG A 204 -0.76 38.17 -23.96
C ARG A 204 0.11 37.61 -25.09
N GLU A 205 1.43 37.66 -24.93
CA GLU A 205 2.36 37.12 -25.92
C GLU A 205 2.18 35.61 -26.09
N TYR A 206 2.00 34.86 -25.00
CA TYR A 206 1.74 33.42 -25.07
C TYR A 206 0.41 33.11 -25.77
N LYS A 207 -0.67 33.85 -25.48
CA LYS A 207 -1.95 33.70 -26.18
C LYS A 207 -1.81 34.02 -27.68
N ALA A 208 -1.05 35.06 -28.03
CA ALA A 208 -0.76 35.40 -29.42
C ALA A 208 0.02 34.30 -30.15
N ARG A 209 0.77 33.45 -29.44
CA ARG A 209 1.46 32.28 -29.99
C ARG A 209 0.69 30.98 -29.84
N HIS A 210 -0.59 31.05 -29.47
CA HIS A 210 -1.47 29.89 -29.31
C HIS A 210 -0.92 28.87 -28.31
N ILE A 211 -0.41 29.35 -27.18
CA ILE A 211 -0.22 28.53 -25.99
C ILE A 211 -1.59 28.16 -25.43
N GLU A 212 -1.83 26.88 -25.26
CA GLU A 212 -3.14 26.31 -24.95
C GLU A 212 -3.29 25.91 -23.48
N THR A 213 -2.20 25.56 -22.78
CA THR A 213 -2.30 24.98 -21.42
C THR A 213 -1.41 25.62 -20.36
N SER A 214 -1.81 25.48 -19.09
CA SER A 214 -1.05 25.88 -17.90
C SER A 214 0.36 25.28 -17.88
N LYS A 215 0.50 24.00 -18.24
CA LYS A 215 1.78 23.29 -18.35
C LYS A 215 2.72 23.90 -19.42
N GLN A 216 2.17 24.27 -20.58
CA GLN A 216 2.92 24.93 -21.66
C GLN A 216 3.40 26.33 -21.23
N PHE A 217 2.56 27.09 -20.54
CA PHE A 217 2.95 28.37 -19.96
C PHE A 217 4.09 28.22 -18.95
N LEU A 218 3.98 27.26 -18.03
CA LEU A 218 4.98 27.03 -16.98
C LEU A 218 6.36 26.68 -17.54
N VAL A 219 6.43 25.83 -18.58
CA VAL A 219 7.73 25.45 -19.18
C VAL A 219 8.40 26.63 -19.90
N LEU A 220 7.62 27.51 -20.53
CA LEU A 220 8.14 28.72 -21.19
C LEU A 220 8.60 29.76 -20.17
N ASN A 221 7.84 29.98 -19.11
CA ASN A 221 8.25 30.88 -18.03
C ASN A 221 9.54 30.38 -17.35
N LYS A 222 9.70 29.05 -17.25
CA LYS A 222 10.95 28.43 -16.80
C LYS A 222 12.11 28.68 -17.76
N LEU A 223 11.91 28.55 -19.09
CA LEU A 223 12.93 28.93 -20.08
C LEU A 223 13.32 30.40 -19.96
N GLN A 224 12.34 31.30 -19.84
CA GLN A 224 12.60 32.74 -19.67
C GLN A 224 13.45 33.03 -18.44
N ASN A 225 13.23 32.32 -17.33
CA ASN A 225 14.09 32.41 -16.15
C ASN A 225 15.50 31.86 -16.42
N PHE A 226 15.64 30.79 -17.22
CA PHE A 226 16.93 30.20 -17.57
C PHE A 226 17.76 31.04 -18.53
N LEU A 227 17.15 32.01 -19.23
CA LEU A 227 17.84 32.93 -20.14
C LEU A 227 18.33 34.21 -19.44
N LYS A 228 18.07 34.34 -18.13
CA LYS A 228 18.45 35.50 -17.34
C LYS A 228 19.51 35.08 -16.31
N PRO A 229 20.77 35.52 -16.45
CA PRO A 229 21.85 35.20 -15.53
C PRO A 229 21.50 35.43 -14.05
N ALA A 230 20.86 36.56 -13.74
CA ALA A 230 20.43 36.89 -12.38
C ALA A 230 19.37 35.91 -11.82
N HIS A 231 18.49 35.37 -12.66
CA HIS A 231 17.50 34.37 -12.24
C HIS A 231 18.15 33.00 -12.00
N VAL A 232 19.15 32.63 -12.81
CA VAL A 232 19.95 31.42 -12.62
C VAL A 232 20.78 31.52 -11.33
N ALA A 233 21.41 32.66 -11.07
CA ALA A 233 22.09 32.95 -9.81
C ALA A 233 21.14 32.81 -8.60
N GLY A 234 19.94 33.41 -8.67
CA GLY A 234 18.92 33.23 -7.64
C GLY A 234 18.42 31.78 -7.51
N MET A 235 18.44 31.00 -8.60
CA MET A 235 18.06 29.59 -8.59
C MET A 235 19.12 28.71 -7.90
N ILE A 236 20.41 29.02 -8.05
CA ILE A 236 21.48 28.37 -7.29
C ILE A 236 21.21 28.50 -5.79
N ALA A 237 20.94 29.72 -5.31
CA ALA A 237 20.68 30.00 -3.91
C ALA A 237 19.42 29.27 -3.40
N ARG A 238 18.33 29.29 -4.18
CA ARG A 238 17.09 28.55 -3.82
C ARG A 238 17.32 27.04 -3.79
N THR A 239 18.02 26.49 -4.78
CA THR A 239 18.32 25.06 -4.85
C THR A 239 19.15 24.62 -3.65
N ARG A 240 20.16 25.43 -3.27
CA ARG A 240 20.95 25.17 -2.06
C ARG A 240 20.07 25.13 -0.81
N LYS A 241 19.18 26.12 -0.63
CA LYS A 241 18.24 26.13 0.49
C LYS A 241 17.33 24.89 0.50
N ILE A 242 16.79 24.48 -0.64
CA ILE A 242 15.94 23.26 -0.74
C ILE A 242 16.74 22.02 -0.33
N ILE A 243 18.01 21.92 -0.72
CA ILE A 243 18.90 20.81 -0.32
C ILE A 243 19.15 20.85 1.18
N ASP A 244 19.46 22.02 1.75
CA ASP A 244 19.69 22.18 3.19
C ASP A 244 18.42 21.81 3.99
N ASP A 245 17.24 22.28 3.57
CA ASP A 245 15.93 21.95 4.18
C ASP A 245 15.60 20.45 4.09
N ALA A 246 16.05 19.77 3.04
CA ALA A 246 15.91 18.33 2.84
C ALA A 246 16.86 17.55 3.74
N GLN A 247 18.13 17.94 3.80
CA GLN A 247 19.14 17.35 4.68
C GLN A 247 18.79 17.52 6.16
N GLU A 248 18.28 18.68 6.56
CA GLU A 248 17.77 18.93 7.92
C GLU A 248 16.58 18.00 8.23
N SER A 249 15.64 17.85 7.29
CA SER A 249 14.49 16.96 7.46
C SER A 249 14.92 15.49 7.62
N VAL A 250 15.95 15.05 6.87
CA VAL A 250 16.52 13.70 7.01
C VAL A 250 17.19 13.55 8.38
N SER A 251 17.99 14.53 8.80
CA SER A 251 18.68 14.51 10.10
C SER A 251 17.69 14.41 11.28
N GLY A 252 16.53 15.06 11.15
CA GLY A 252 15.44 14.98 12.13
C GLY A 252 14.82 13.59 12.26
N ILE A 253 14.77 12.80 11.18
CA ILE A 253 14.22 11.44 11.19
C ILE A 253 15.27 10.36 11.51
N THR A 254 16.57 10.62 11.29
CA THR A 254 17.63 9.67 11.67
C THR A 254 17.96 9.69 13.17
N SER A 255 17.49 10.70 13.90
CA SER A 255 17.69 10.80 15.35
C SER A 255 16.96 9.67 16.10
N PRO A 256 17.55 9.06 17.15
CA PRO A 256 16.95 7.94 17.89
C PRO A 256 15.53 8.26 18.38
N GLY A 257 14.55 7.47 17.96
CA GLY A 257 13.14 7.61 18.33
C GLY A 257 12.23 7.08 17.23
N GLN A 258 11.05 6.56 17.61
CA GLN A 258 10.03 6.18 16.63
C GLN A 258 9.55 7.42 15.87
N LYS A 259 9.58 7.34 14.55
CA LYS A 259 9.13 8.41 13.64
C LYS A 259 7.80 8.02 13.04
N THR A 260 6.93 8.99 12.86
CA THR A 260 5.64 8.76 12.20
C THR A 260 5.84 8.66 10.69
N THR A 261 4.93 7.98 9.99
CA THR A 261 4.97 7.91 8.51
C THR A 261 4.96 9.30 7.90
N GLN A 262 4.22 10.25 8.49
CA GLN A 262 4.15 11.62 7.99
C GLN A 262 5.51 12.33 8.03
N GLN A 263 6.31 12.12 9.08
CA GLN A 263 7.65 12.70 9.17
C GLN A 263 8.58 12.14 8.09
N VAL A 264 8.55 10.82 7.87
CA VAL A 264 9.35 10.17 6.83
C VAL A 264 8.90 10.60 5.43
N LYS A 265 7.59 10.65 5.15
CA LYS A 265 7.03 11.15 3.89
C LYS A 265 7.38 12.61 3.62
N ASN A 266 7.36 13.46 4.66
CA ASN A 266 7.78 14.85 4.52
C ASN A 266 9.27 14.96 4.16
N ALA A 267 10.13 14.16 4.79
CA ALA A 267 11.55 14.11 4.44
C ALA A 267 11.75 13.60 3.01
N GLN A 268 11.04 12.54 2.60
CA GLN A 268 11.04 12.03 1.23
C GLN A 268 10.65 13.12 0.21
N ALA A 269 9.52 13.78 0.42
CA ALA A 269 9.02 14.83 -0.47
C ALA A 269 10.02 15.99 -0.62
N ARG A 270 10.71 16.39 0.47
CA ARG A 270 11.76 17.41 0.42
C ARG A 270 12.99 16.93 -0.36
N MET A 271 13.39 15.67 -0.23
CA MET A 271 14.49 15.10 -1.02
C MET A 271 14.13 15.02 -2.51
N GLU A 272 12.92 14.63 -2.85
CA GLU A 272 12.42 14.63 -4.24
C GLU A 272 12.37 16.06 -4.81
N ALA A 273 11.94 17.05 -4.02
CA ALA A 273 12.00 18.46 -4.41
C ALA A 273 13.45 18.95 -4.63
N ALA A 274 14.40 18.49 -3.83
CA ALA A 274 15.83 18.78 -4.02
C ALA A 274 16.36 18.18 -5.34
N LEU A 275 15.99 16.94 -5.67
CA LEU A 275 16.36 16.30 -6.94
C LEU A 275 15.78 17.06 -8.14
N ALA A 276 14.51 17.46 -8.07
CA ALA A 276 13.87 18.26 -9.12
C ALA A 276 14.56 19.63 -9.30
N ALA A 277 14.92 20.31 -8.21
CA ALA A 277 15.65 21.57 -8.25
C ALA A 277 17.06 21.43 -8.87
N LEU A 278 17.76 20.34 -8.56
CA LEU A 278 19.07 20.03 -9.16
C LEU A 278 18.97 19.78 -10.67
N ASP A 279 17.92 19.12 -11.14
CA ASP A 279 17.68 18.91 -12.57
C ASP A 279 17.38 20.21 -13.32
N ASP A 280 16.60 21.09 -12.70
CA ASP A 280 16.33 22.42 -13.22
C ASP A 280 17.59 23.25 -13.34
N LEU A 281 18.44 23.18 -12.33
CA LEU A 281 19.71 23.88 -12.30
C LEU A 281 20.69 23.36 -13.37
N LYS A 282 20.77 22.03 -13.54
CA LYS A 282 21.55 21.40 -14.62
C LYS A 282 21.10 21.88 -16.00
N LEU A 283 19.79 21.97 -16.23
CA LEU A 283 19.21 22.49 -17.47
C LEU A 283 19.53 23.97 -17.69
N ALA A 284 19.40 24.80 -16.65
CA ALA A 284 19.73 26.23 -16.75
C ALA A 284 21.20 26.45 -17.09
N PHE A 285 22.13 25.73 -16.45
CA PHE A 285 23.54 25.78 -16.81
C PHE A 285 23.79 25.40 -18.27
N LYS A 286 23.04 24.42 -18.80
CA LYS A 286 23.13 24.07 -20.21
C LYS A 286 22.62 25.20 -21.11
N VAL A 287 21.51 25.85 -20.77
CA VAL A 287 20.94 26.99 -21.50
C VAL A 287 21.91 28.17 -21.52
N GLU A 288 22.39 28.59 -20.35
CA GLU A 288 23.34 29.71 -20.21
C GLU A 288 24.66 29.44 -20.96
N TRP A 289 25.19 28.21 -20.89
CA TRP A 289 26.34 27.83 -21.69
C TRP A 289 26.08 27.96 -23.20
N GLN A 290 24.92 27.48 -23.69
CA GLN A 290 24.60 27.63 -25.12
C GLN A 290 24.50 29.09 -25.53
N LEU A 291 23.89 29.95 -24.70
CA LEU A 291 23.80 31.38 -24.97
C LEU A 291 25.18 32.05 -25.02
N ASN A 292 26.03 31.79 -24.02
CA ASN A 292 27.39 32.32 -23.98
C ASN A 292 28.22 31.83 -25.16
N ARG A 293 28.13 30.54 -25.51
CA ARG A 293 28.80 29.97 -26.70
C ARG A 293 28.44 30.74 -27.96
N VAL A 294 27.15 31.08 -28.13
CA VAL A 294 26.70 31.86 -29.26
C VAL A 294 27.28 33.28 -29.25
N TRP A 295 27.34 33.94 -28.10
CA TRP A 295 27.94 35.26 -28.01
C TRP A 295 29.43 35.24 -28.35
N PHE A 296 30.14 34.18 -27.98
CA PHE A 296 31.52 33.96 -28.43
C PHE A 296 31.61 33.81 -29.94
N ASP A 297 30.81 32.94 -30.55
CA ASP A 297 30.81 32.75 -32.01
C ASP A 297 30.54 34.08 -32.74
N LYS A 298 29.53 34.85 -32.29
CA LYS A 298 29.22 36.16 -32.87
C LYS A 298 30.32 37.20 -32.64
N SER A 299 31.00 37.16 -31.50
CA SER A 299 32.14 38.05 -31.23
C SER A 299 33.27 37.81 -32.24
N LEU A 300 33.59 36.53 -32.50
CA LEU A 300 34.61 36.15 -33.49
C LEU A 300 34.20 36.55 -34.91
N ASP A 301 32.95 36.34 -35.28
CA ASP A 301 32.41 36.77 -36.59
C ASP A 301 32.50 38.30 -36.76
N LEU A 302 32.21 39.07 -35.71
CA LEU A 302 32.31 40.52 -35.73
C LEU A 302 33.77 40.97 -35.84
N LEU A 303 34.70 40.38 -35.09
CA LEU A 303 36.13 40.66 -35.22
C LEU A 303 36.62 40.48 -36.65
N ALA A 304 36.21 39.38 -37.30
CA ALA A 304 36.59 39.08 -38.67
C ALA A 304 36.05 40.10 -39.70
N GLN A 305 35.03 40.88 -39.35
CA GLN A 305 34.39 41.88 -40.21
C GLN A 305 34.94 43.30 -40.03
N ILE A 306 35.76 43.58 -39.01
CA ILE A 306 36.33 44.91 -38.76
C ILE A 306 37.32 45.25 -39.88
N LYS A 307 36.91 46.11 -40.84
CA LYS A 307 37.70 46.43 -42.04
C LYS A 307 38.50 47.74 -41.99
N SER A 308 38.26 48.66 -41.04
CA SER A 308 38.81 50.04 -41.20
C SER A 308 38.84 50.94 -39.95
N THR A 309 38.21 50.58 -38.83
CA THR A 309 38.16 51.37 -37.60
C THR A 309 39.02 50.68 -36.55
N GLN A 310 39.80 51.43 -35.77
CA GLN A 310 40.70 50.89 -34.75
C GLN A 310 39.96 49.82 -33.92
N PRO A 311 40.29 48.51 -34.07
CA PRO A 311 39.66 47.50 -33.25
C PRO A 311 40.02 47.78 -31.78
N PRO A 312 39.18 47.37 -30.81
CA PRO A 312 39.53 47.50 -29.39
C PRO A 312 40.93 46.92 -29.18
N GLN A 313 41.78 47.63 -28.44
CA GLN A 313 43.16 47.17 -28.26
C GLN A 313 43.14 45.77 -27.63
N ALA A 314 44.08 44.90 -28.03
CA ALA A 314 44.16 43.54 -27.47
C ALA A 314 44.22 43.58 -25.93
N GLN A 315 44.90 44.58 -25.36
CA GLN A 315 44.95 44.81 -23.92
C GLN A 315 43.56 45.10 -23.32
N GLU A 316 42.72 45.88 -23.98
CA GLU A 316 41.37 46.20 -23.49
C GLU A 316 40.47 44.94 -23.47
N LEU A 317 40.63 44.05 -24.46
CA LEU A 317 39.95 42.74 -24.47
C LEU A 317 40.48 41.83 -23.36
N ILE A 318 41.80 41.83 -23.16
CA ILE A 318 42.47 41.10 -22.09
C ILE A 318 41.98 41.59 -20.72
N ASP A 319 41.86 42.90 -20.51
CA ASP A 319 41.42 43.50 -19.24
C ASP A 319 39.96 43.13 -18.92
N ILE A 320 39.06 43.15 -19.92
CA ILE A 320 37.65 42.74 -19.75
C ILE A 320 37.53 41.29 -19.26
N PHE A 321 38.43 40.41 -19.71
CA PHE A 321 38.36 38.98 -19.43
C PHE A 321 39.23 38.51 -18.28
N ASN A 322 40.36 39.16 -18.01
CA ASN A 322 41.30 38.73 -16.98
C ASN A 322 40.68 38.79 -15.58
N GLU A 323 39.88 39.82 -15.27
CA GLU A 323 39.22 39.93 -13.96
C GLU A 323 38.31 38.72 -13.69
N VAL A 324 37.45 38.38 -14.66
CA VAL A 324 36.55 37.23 -14.54
C VAL A 324 37.32 35.91 -14.59
N ARG A 325 38.37 35.82 -15.42
CA ARG A 325 39.19 34.62 -15.58
C ARG A 325 39.96 34.26 -14.31
N GLU A 326 40.66 35.23 -13.71
CA GLU A 326 41.46 35.00 -12.50
C GLU A 326 40.59 34.51 -11.33
N HIS A 327 39.39 35.06 -11.19
CA HIS A 327 38.47 34.60 -10.16
C HIS A 327 37.89 33.21 -10.45
N ILE A 328 37.52 32.91 -11.71
CA ILE A 328 37.07 31.55 -12.09
C ILE A 328 38.18 30.53 -11.80
N ASP A 329 39.43 30.85 -12.13
CA ASP A 329 40.57 29.97 -11.86
C ASP A 329 40.76 29.72 -10.36
N GLN A 330 40.69 30.78 -9.53
CA GLN A 330 40.77 30.64 -8.07
C GLN A 330 39.65 29.75 -7.49
N GLU A 331 38.42 29.89 -7.95
CA GLU A 331 37.29 29.12 -7.42
C GLU A 331 37.27 27.68 -7.92
N LEU A 332 37.70 27.44 -9.18
CA LEU A 332 37.89 26.09 -9.71
C LEU A 332 39.00 25.34 -8.96
N GLU A 333 40.11 26.01 -8.66
CA GLU A 333 41.21 25.41 -7.88
C GLU A 333 40.80 25.06 -6.44
N ARG A 334 39.89 25.84 -5.85
CA ARG A 334 39.43 25.65 -4.47
C ARG A 334 38.29 24.64 -4.30
N ASN A 335 37.74 24.08 -5.38
CA ASN A 335 36.48 23.32 -5.34
C ASN A 335 35.37 24.08 -4.61
N ALA A 336 35.22 25.37 -4.91
CA ALA A 336 34.29 26.25 -4.23
C ALA A 336 32.85 25.73 -4.23
N PRO A 337 32.02 26.09 -3.22
CA PRO A 337 30.61 25.73 -3.21
C PRO A 337 29.88 26.35 -4.40
N MET A 338 28.83 25.69 -4.87
CA MET A 338 28.01 26.15 -6.01
C MET A 338 27.54 27.61 -5.90
N THR A 339 27.31 28.10 -4.68
CA THR A 339 26.86 29.47 -4.41
C THR A 339 27.90 30.52 -4.79
N SER A 340 29.20 30.21 -4.68
CA SER A 340 30.26 31.12 -5.14
C SER A 340 30.16 31.41 -6.63
N PHE A 341 29.67 30.45 -7.43
CA PHE A 341 29.53 30.58 -8.88
C PHE A 341 28.39 31.49 -9.34
N ALA A 342 27.46 31.86 -8.45
CA ALA A 342 26.27 32.64 -8.82
C ALA A 342 26.61 34.07 -9.29
N GLU A 343 27.54 34.74 -8.61
CA GLU A 343 28.02 36.07 -8.98
C GLU A 343 28.76 36.02 -10.32
N TYR A 344 29.55 34.97 -10.55
CA TYR A 344 30.33 34.81 -11.78
C TYR A 344 29.48 34.56 -13.02
N ILE A 345 28.35 33.85 -12.92
CA ILE A 345 27.42 33.70 -14.05
C ILE A 345 26.91 35.09 -14.49
N THR A 346 26.56 35.94 -13.53
CA THR A 346 26.09 37.30 -13.79
C THR A 346 27.21 38.20 -14.33
N ALA A 347 28.39 38.15 -13.72
CA ALA A 347 29.56 38.92 -14.15
C ALA A 347 30.04 38.53 -15.55
N THR A 348 30.14 37.22 -15.83
CA THR A 348 30.51 36.69 -17.16
C THR A 348 29.56 37.18 -18.24
N ALA A 349 28.25 37.10 -17.98
CA ALA A 349 27.25 37.59 -18.93
C ALA A 349 27.38 39.11 -19.17
N GLY A 350 27.62 39.89 -18.10
CA GLY A 350 27.88 41.33 -18.20
C GLY A 350 29.13 41.65 -19.04
N SER A 351 30.24 40.94 -18.81
CA SER A 351 31.48 41.11 -19.58
C SER A 351 31.29 40.76 -21.07
N LEU A 352 30.56 39.68 -21.38
CA LEU A 352 30.26 39.30 -22.77
C LEU A 352 29.32 40.29 -23.45
N GLN A 353 28.34 40.83 -22.74
CA GLN A 353 27.48 41.90 -23.26
C GLN A 353 28.29 43.16 -23.58
N ASN A 354 29.18 43.56 -22.68
CA ASN A 354 30.07 44.70 -22.90
C ASN A 354 30.99 44.48 -24.11
N LEU A 355 31.59 43.29 -24.23
CA LEU A 355 32.41 42.93 -25.39
C LEU A 355 31.62 43.05 -26.69
N MET A 356 30.46 42.39 -26.78
CA MET A 356 29.61 42.42 -27.97
C MET A 356 29.21 43.84 -28.37
N LYS A 357 28.92 44.70 -27.39
CA LYS A 357 28.62 46.12 -27.62
C LYS A 357 29.83 46.83 -28.26
N LYS A 358 31.03 46.67 -27.71
CA LYS A 358 32.26 47.27 -28.26
C LYS A 358 32.57 46.77 -29.66
N LEU A 359 32.44 45.47 -29.92
CA LEU A 359 32.70 44.88 -31.23
C LEU A 359 31.70 45.35 -32.30
N ARG A 360 30.42 45.53 -31.95
CA ARG A 360 29.42 46.11 -32.88
C ARG A 360 29.78 47.54 -33.27
N VAL A 361 30.14 48.39 -32.30
CA VAL A 361 30.60 49.76 -32.57
C VAL A 361 31.83 49.74 -33.47
N ALA A 362 32.81 48.88 -33.16
CA ALA A 362 34.03 48.75 -33.95
C ALA A 362 33.77 48.23 -35.37
N ALA A 363 32.76 47.38 -35.58
CA ALA A 363 32.32 46.90 -36.89
C ALA A 363 31.47 47.94 -37.67
N GLY A 364 31.24 49.14 -37.12
CA GLY A 364 30.41 50.17 -37.75
C GLY A 364 28.92 49.83 -37.76
N MET A 365 28.48 48.92 -36.88
CA MET A 365 27.07 48.62 -36.69
C MET A 365 26.50 49.59 -35.66
N ASP A 366 25.40 50.25 -35.99
CA ASP A 366 24.67 51.09 -35.04
C ASP A 366 24.30 50.24 -33.82
N THR A 367 24.82 50.61 -32.65
CA THR A 367 24.32 50.01 -31.41
C THR A 367 22.89 50.48 -31.24
N PRO A 368 21.91 49.57 -31.05
CA PRO A 368 20.55 49.98 -30.76
C PRO A 368 20.60 50.93 -29.56
N SER A 369 20.21 52.18 -29.77
CA SER A 369 20.23 53.20 -28.73
C SER A 369 19.30 52.73 -27.62
N THR A 370 19.87 52.36 -26.47
CA THR A 370 19.12 52.09 -25.23
C THR A 370 18.51 53.36 -24.63
N GLU A 371 18.30 54.41 -25.43
CA GLU A 371 17.73 55.68 -24.99
C GLU A 371 16.22 55.53 -24.74
N SER A 372 15.87 55.72 -23.45
CA SER A 372 14.55 56.14 -22.94
C SER A 372 13.34 55.20 -23.11
N ALA A 373 13.45 53.90 -22.81
CA ALA A 373 12.28 53.13 -22.36
C ALA A 373 11.91 53.42 -20.87
N GLY A 374 12.22 54.64 -20.39
CA GLY A 374 11.85 55.13 -19.08
C GLY A 374 10.41 55.64 -19.08
N SER A 375 9.50 54.83 -18.56
CA SER A 375 8.35 55.28 -17.76
C SER A 375 7.50 56.43 -18.33
N SER A 376 6.80 56.22 -19.44
CA SER A 376 5.51 56.87 -19.69
C SER A 376 4.40 56.09 -18.97
N ARG A 377 4.39 56.18 -17.64
CA ARG A 377 3.28 55.71 -16.81
C ARG A 377 2.07 56.62 -17.07
N ALA A 378 0.99 56.03 -17.56
CA ALA A 378 -0.29 56.70 -17.74
C ALA A 378 -0.71 57.41 -16.43
N GLN A 379 -0.86 58.74 -16.50
CA GLN A 379 -1.47 59.55 -15.47
C GLN A 379 -2.96 59.21 -15.38
N THR A 380 -3.39 58.65 -14.26
CA THR A 380 -4.75 58.82 -13.75
C THR A 380 -4.88 60.21 -13.11
N PRO A 381 -5.98 60.94 -13.32
CA PRO A 381 -6.18 62.24 -12.71
C PRO A 381 -6.65 62.09 -11.25
N GLY A 382 -6.06 62.83 -10.32
CA GLY A 382 -6.57 62.91 -8.94
C GLY A 382 -5.57 63.43 -7.91
N ASP A 383 -5.67 64.73 -7.66
CA ASP A 383 -5.52 65.45 -6.38
C ASP A 383 -4.20 65.60 -5.61
N SER A 384 -3.94 66.90 -5.40
CA SER A 384 -3.37 67.59 -4.22
C SER A 384 -1.85 67.59 -4.00
N ASP A 385 -1.28 68.77 -4.29
CA ASP A 385 -0.46 69.60 -3.40
C ASP A 385 0.18 68.90 -2.19
N ILE A 386 1.52 68.94 -2.13
CA ILE A 386 2.28 69.51 -1.02
C ILE A 386 3.72 69.77 -1.49
N SER A 387 4.09 71.04 -1.41
CA SER A 387 5.45 71.58 -1.52
C SER A 387 6.39 70.99 -0.45
N ARG A 388 7.63 70.66 -0.86
CA ARG A 388 8.83 70.85 -0.02
C ARG A 388 10.13 70.74 -0.82
N ASP A 389 10.63 71.93 -1.14
CA ASP A 389 11.99 72.44 -0.95
C ASP A 389 13.03 71.50 -0.30
N SER A 390 14.10 71.20 -1.03
CA SER A 390 15.48 71.25 -0.52
C SER A 390 16.50 71.13 -1.66
N GLY A 391 17.23 72.22 -1.90
CA GLY A 391 18.37 72.26 -2.81
C GLY A 391 19.59 71.52 -2.25
N ILE A 392 20.41 70.99 -3.17
CA ILE A 392 21.83 70.70 -2.93
C ILE A 392 22.59 71.03 -4.23
N ASP A 393 23.41 72.07 -4.13
CA ASP A 393 24.48 72.42 -5.07
C ASP A 393 25.52 71.31 -5.16
N THR A 394 25.94 70.93 -6.37
CA THR A 394 27.29 70.38 -6.58
C THR A 394 27.90 70.97 -7.85
N ALA A 395 29.09 71.54 -7.64
CA ALA A 395 29.84 72.34 -8.58
C ALA A 395 30.44 71.49 -9.72
N SER A 396 30.34 72.02 -10.94
CA SER A 396 31.08 71.57 -12.12
C SER A 396 32.54 71.99 -12.00
N SER A 397 33.44 71.01 -11.90
CA SER A 397 34.89 71.17 -12.00
C SER A 397 35.32 70.79 -13.42
N SER A 398 35.44 71.79 -14.29
CA SER A 398 36.08 71.70 -15.59
C SER A 398 37.60 71.58 -15.42
N GLN A 399 38.17 70.39 -15.67
CA GLN A 399 39.61 70.20 -15.87
C GLN A 399 39.92 70.15 -17.37
N SER A 400 40.72 71.14 -17.80
CA SER A 400 41.36 71.23 -19.10
C SER A 400 42.45 70.17 -19.24
N VAL A 401 42.38 69.36 -20.30
CA VAL A 401 43.44 68.43 -20.73
C VAL A 401 44.40 69.17 -21.67
N PRO A 402 45.73 68.98 -21.57
CA PRO A 402 46.67 69.59 -22.51
C PRO A 402 46.82 68.72 -23.77
N GLU A 403 46.62 69.34 -24.93
CA GLU A 403 47.04 68.81 -26.23
C GLU A 403 48.56 68.65 -26.25
N THR A 404 49.02 67.41 -26.41
CA THR A 404 50.38 67.10 -26.84
C THR A 404 50.30 66.19 -28.05
N SER A 405 50.46 66.78 -29.22
CA SER A 405 50.61 66.11 -30.50
C SER A 405 52.04 65.57 -30.62
N ALA A 406 52.19 64.26 -30.36
CA ALA A 406 53.33 63.49 -30.82
C ALA A 406 52.80 62.43 -31.80
N GLU A 407 52.82 62.77 -33.09
CA GLU A 407 52.71 61.79 -34.18
C GLU A 407 53.89 60.83 -34.07
N THR A 408 53.65 59.70 -33.40
CA THR A 408 54.45 58.50 -33.55
C THR A 408 53.68 57.61 -34.50
N ASP A 409 54.22 57.43 -35.71
CA ASP A 409 53.81 56.39 -36.66
C ASP A 409 54.02 55.01 -36.01
N ILE A 410 53.08 54.61 -35.16
CA ILE A 410 52.97 53.24 -34.68
C ILE A 410 52.19 52.50 -35.76
N ALA A 411 52.92 51.90 -36.69
CA ALA A 411 52.44 50.77 -37.48
C ALA A 411 52.24 49.54 -36.56
N ALA A 412 51.37 49.67 -35.55
CA ALA A 412 50.86 48.55 -34.77
C ALA A 412 49.69 48.00 -35.57
N GLY A 413 50.00 47.14 -36.54
CA GLY A 413 49.02 46.20 -37.05
C GLY A 413 48.44 45.48 -35.84
N THR A 414 47.17 45.77 -35.54
CA THR A 414 46.47 45.18 -34.41
C THR A 414 46.41 43.68 -34.68
N ASP A 415 47.07 42.90 -33.83
CA ASP A 415 47.19 41.46 -34.03
C ASP A 415 45.84 40.78 -33.76
N ILE A 416 45.01 40.68 -34.80
CA ILE A 416 43.71 40.00 -34.77
C ILE A 416 43.88 38.56 -34.27
N ALA A 417 45.00 37.90 -34.57
CA ALA A 417 45.26 36.54 -34.10
C ALA A 417 45.40 36.50 -32.57
N ALA A 418 46.10 37.47 -31.97
CA ALA A 418 46.18 37.59 -30.52
C ALA A 418 44.80 37.84 -29.87
N GLN A 419 43.94 38.64 -30.51
CA GLN A 419 42.57 38.88 -30.01
C GLN A 419 41.69 37.62 -30.08
N VAL A 420 41.78 36.86 -31.18
CA VAL A 420 41.09 35.58 -31.34
C VAL A 420 41.56 34.58 -30.27
N GLU A 421 42.87 34.49 -30.02
CA GLU A 421 43.43 33.62 -28.98
C GLU A 421 42.90 33.97 -27.59
N VAL A 422 42.80 35.26 -27.26
CA VAL A 422 42.23 35.73 -25.98
C VAL A 422 40.76 35.33 -25.85
N ILE A 423 39.94 35.52 -26.89
CA ILE A 423 38.51 35.17 -26.87
C ILE A 423 38.32 33.65 -26.74
N GLU A 424 39.07 32.83 -27.50
CA GLU A 424 38.97 31.37 -27.43
C GLU A 424 39.49 30.82 -26.09
N SER A 425 40.55 31.42 -25.54
CA SER A 425 41.03 31.09 -24.19
C SER A 425 39.96 31.36 -23.13
N PHE A 426 39.28 32.51 -23.19
CA PHE A 426 38.19 32.82 -22.27
C PHE A 426 36.97 31.92 -22.48
N ARG A 427 36.58 31.64 -23.74
CA ARG A 427 35.52 30.67 -24.09
C ARG A 427 35.77 29.31 -23.46
N LYS A 428 37.00 28.80 -23.56
CA LYS A 428 37.41 27.54 -22.94
C LYS A 428 37.25 27.58 -21.42
N LYS A 429 37.68 28.66 -20.76
CA LYS A 429 37.54 28.81 -19.29
C LYS A 429 36.08 28.84 -18.85
N ILE A 430 35.21 29.57 -19.56
CA ILE A 430 33.76 29.55 -19.30
C ILE A 430 33.17 28.15 -19.51
N HIS A 431 33.62 27.43 -20.53
CA HIS A 431 33.20 26.03 -20.74
C HIS A 431 33.61 25.13 -19.57
N ASP A 432 34.86 25.24 -19.12
CA ASP A 432 35.41 24.48 -18.00
C ASP A 432 34.64 24.80 -16.70
N MET A 433 34.28 26.07 -16.47
CA MET A 433 33.42 26.51 -15.35
C MET A 433 32.04 25.83 -15.38
N TYR A 434 31.31 25.88 -16.50
CA TYR A 434 30.01 25.23 -16.60
C TYR A 434 30.10 23.70 -16.48
N THR A 435 31.19 23.11 -16.96
CA THR A 435 31.46 21.68 -16.83
C THR A 435 31.69 21.30 -15.36
N ALA A 436 32.46 22.10 -14.62
CA ALA A 436 32.67 21.92 -13.18
C ALA A 436 31.38 22.08 -12.39
N LEU A 437 30.57 23.09 -12.70
CA LEU A 437 29.23 23.29 -12.11
C LEU A 437 28.30 22.10 -12.35
N GLN A 438 28.23 21.60 -13.58
CA GLN A 438 27.42 20.42 -13.91
C GLN A 438 27.95 19.15 -13.23
N LYS A 439 29.26 19.03 -13.03
CA LYS A 439 29.85 17.96 -12.22
C LYS A 439 29.40 18.11 -10.75
N HIS A 440 29.50 19.29 -10.16
CA HIS A 440 29.07 19.53 -8.78
C HIS A 440 27.58 19.21 -8.57
N VAL A 441 26.70 19.64 -9.48
CA VAL A 441 25.27 19.29 -9.45
C VAL A 441 25.05 17.77 -9.52
N ARG A 442 25.82 17.05 -10.34
CA ARG A 442 25.76 15.58 -10.40
C ARG A 442 26.23 14.92 -9.10
N ASP A 443 27.32 15.41 -8.53
CA ASP A 443 27.90 14.89 -7.29
C ASP A 443 26.91 15.08 -6.12
N VAL A 444 26.33 16.28 -5.98
CA VAL A 444 25.30 16.57 -4.97
C VAL A 444 24.03 15.77 -5.22
N ARG A 445 23.61 15.61 -6.48
CA ARG A 445 22.47 14.74 -6.82
C ARG A 445 22.70 13.31 -6.37
N ALA A 446 23.88 12.75 -6.65
CA ALA A 446 24.22 11.40 -6.22
C ALA A 446 24.22 11.25 -4.69
N GLU A 447 24.65 12.28 -3.95
CA GLU A 447 24.57 12.33 -2.49
C GLU A 447 23.12 12.36 -1.98
N VAL A 448 22.25 13.17 -2.59
CA VAL A 448 20.81 13.23 -2.26
C VAL A 448 20.13 11.89 -2.59
N GLU A 449 20.39 11.29 -3.76
CA GLU A 449 19.87 9.96 -4.13
C GLU A 449 20.36 8.88 -3.17
N THR A 450 21.65 8.91 -2.80
CA THR A 450 22.21 7.98 -1.80
C THR A 450 21.52 8.15 -0.47
N THR A 451 21.37 9.38 0.03
CA THR A 451 20.72 9.68 1.32
C THR A 451 19.25 9.26 1.34
N LEU A 452 18.52 9.50 0.24
CA LEU A 452 17.14 9.03 0.07
C LEU A 452 17.06 7.51 0.18
N ALA A 453 17.96 6.80 -0.51
CA ALA A 453 18.01 5.34 -0.53
C ALA A 453 18.52 4.71 0.78
N THR A 454 19.48 5.33 1.47
CA THR A 454 20.10 4.76 2.68
C THR A 454 19.45 5.19 3.99
N SER A 455 18.84 6.38 4.02
CA SER A 455 18.29 6.96 5.26
C SER A 455 16.76 6.96 5.27
N VAL A 456 16.11 7.43 4.20
CA VAL A 456 14.64 7.57 4.18
C VAL A 456 13.95 6.25 3.84
N GLY A 457 14.42 5.56 2.79
CA GLY A 457 13.82 4.31 2.32
C GLY A 457 13.72 3.20 3.39
N PRO A 458 14.79 2.92 4.15
CA PRO A 458 14.76 1.91 5.20
C PRO A 458 13.83 2.26 6.38
N LEU A 459 13.59 3.56 6.63
CA LEU A 459 12.75 4.04 7.73
C LEU A 459 11.26 4.07 7.40
N LEU A 460 10.89 4.10 6.12
CA LEU A 460 9.48 4.20 5.71
C LEU A 460 8.65 2.99 6.16
N LEU A 461 9.15 1.77 5.94
CA LEU A 461 8.44 0.55 6.36
C LEU A 461 8.25 0.47 7.88
N PRO A 462 9.29 0.63 8.73
CA PRO A 462 9.11 0.68 10.17
C PRO A 462 8.12 1.75 10.64
N ALA A 463 8.13 2.94 10.03
CA ALA A 463 7.20 4.01 10.38
C ALA A 463 5.74 3.66 10.03
N MET A 464 5.51 3.06 8.86
CA MET A 464 4.18 2.60 8.45
C MET A 464 3.67 1.46 9.33
N ASN A 465 4.52 0.49 9.66
CA ASN A 465 4.19 -0.56 10.61
C ASN A 465 3.85 0.01 11.99
N HIS A 466 4.59 1.02 12.46
CA HIS A 466 4.31 1.69 13.72
C HIS A 466 2.95 2.38 13.72
N ASP A 467 2.62 3.15 12.68
CA ASP A 467 1.34 3.83 12.57
C ASP A 467 0.17 2.83 12.48
N LEU A 468 0.35 1.70 11.77
CA LEU A 468 -0.64 0.62 11.70
C LEU A 468 -0.87 -0.02 13.08
N ILE A 469 0.19 -0.26 13.86
CA ILE A 469 0.09 -0.76 15.23
C ILE A 469 -0.61 0.26 16.14
N GLN A 470 -0.37 1.57 15.95
CA GLN A 470 -1.10 2.61 16.69
C GLN A 470 -2.59 2.58 16.36
N VAL A 471 -2.96 2.47 15.08
CA VAL A 471 -4.37 2.35 14.66
C VAL A 471 -5.02 1.12 15.30
N LYS A 472 -4.33 -0.03 15.29
CA LYS A 472 -4.79 -1.23 16.01
C LYS A 472 -5.04 -0.95 17.50
N SER A 473 -4.10 -0.31 18.18
CA SER A 473 -4.25 0.01 19.61
C SER A 473 -5.45 0.92 19.89
N VAL A 474 -5.73 1.87 18.99
CA VAL A 474 -6.89 2.77 19.10
C VAL A 474 -8.19 1.98 18.85
N ILE A 475 -8.20 1.06 17.90
CA ILE A 475 -9.33 0.14 17.66
C ILE A 475 -9.60 -0.73 18.90
N ASP A 476 -8.55 -1.29 19.51
CA ASP A 476 -8.67 -2.09 20.73
C ASP A 476 -9.30 -1.27 21.89
N GLU A 477 -8.93 0.01 22.03
CA GLU A 477 -9.51 0.93 23.02
C GLU A 477 -11.00 1.22 22.73
N TYR A 478 -11.35 1.56 21.49
CA TYR A 478 -12.75 1.79 21.12
C TYR A 478 -13.61 0.54 21.27
N ALA A 479 -13.07 -0.64 20.93
CA ALA A 479 -13.80 -1.90 21.05
C ALA A 479 -14.09 -2.21 22.52
N LYS A 480 -13.10 -2.04 23.39
CA LYS A 480 -13.28 -2.18 24.84
C LYS A 480 -14.35 -1.22 25.36
N ASN A 481 -14.23 0.08 25.06
CA ASN A 481 -15.17 1.09 25.51
C ASN A 481 -16.59 0.83 24.99
N GLY A 482 -16.72 0.40 23.73
CA GLY A 482 -18.00 0.03 23.12
C GLY A 482 -18.64 -1.18 23.81
N MET A 483 -17.88 -2.26 24.05
CA MET A 483 -18.41 -3.44 24.73
C MET A 483 -18.79 -3.16 26.20
N GLU A 484 -18.11 -2.22 26.87
CA GLU A 484 -18.43 -1.78 28.23
C GLU A 484 -19.55 -0.73 28.30
N ALA A 485 -20.00 -0.20 27.14
CA ALA A 485 -21.01 0.85 27.09
C ALA A 485 -22.37 0.34 27.59
N THR A 486 -23.00 1.14 28.46
CA THR A 486 -24.37 0.88 28.93
C THR A 486 -25.44 1.45 28.00
N ASP A 487 -25.09 2.44 27.19
CA ASP A 487 -25.96 3.07 26.19
C ASP A 487 -25.67 2.50 24.79
N ALA A 488 -26.73 2.24 24.04
CA ALA A 488 -26.62 1.75 22.67
C ALA A 488 -25.98 2.80 21.74
N ASP A 489 -26.23 4.09 21.98
CA ASP A 489 -25.68 5.17 21.15
C ASP A 489 -24.13 5.22 21.25
N ASP A 490 -23.58 5.06 22.45
CA ASP A 490 -22.14 4.99 22.69
C ASP A 490 -21.51 3.76 22.02
N PHE A 491 -22.17 2.60 22.10
CA PHE A 491 -21.73 1.39 21.40
C PHE A 491 -21.67 1.60 19.87
N PHE A 492 -22.74 2.14 19.27
CA PHE A 492 -22.78 2.38 17.83
C PHE A 492 -21.78 3.45 17.38
N ALA A 493 -21.55 4.48 18.18
CA ALA A 493 -20.51 5.48 17.92
C ALA A 493 -19.11 4.84 17.91
N ALA A 494 -18.83 3.95 18.87
CA ALA A 494 -17.58 3.19 18.91
C ALA A 494 -17.43 2.26 17.70
N LEU A 495 -18.46 1.49 17.34
CA LEU A 495 -18.46 0.59 16.18
C LEU A 495 -18.20 1.36 14.87
N HIS A 496 -18.91 2.48 14.66
CA HIS A 496 -18.70 3.32 13.49
C HIS A 496 -17.27 3.88 13.43
N LYS A 497 -16.69 4.24 14.59
CA LYS A 497 -15.32 4.73 14.63
C LYS A 497 -14.30 3.64 14.31
N ILE A 498 -14.53 2.41 14.79
CA ILE A 498 -13.69 1.26 14.47
C ILE A 498 -13.73 0.96 12.96
N ASP A 499 -14.90 0.96 12.35
CA ASP A 499 -15.05 0.74 10.90
C ASP A 499 -14.24 1.76 10.07
N GLN A 500 -14.33 3.05 10.41
CA GLN A 500 -13.49 4.08 9.78
C GLN A 500 -11.99 3.84 9.96
N LEU A 501 -11.57 3.42 11.15
CA LEU A 501 -10.15 3.16 11.46
C LEU A 501 -9.65 1.88 10.75
N ALA A 502 -10.49 0.85 10.64
CA ALA A 502 -10.18 -0.40 9.96
C ALA A 502 -9.94 -0.18 8.46
N ASN A 503 -10.77 0.66 7.81
CA ASN A 503 -10.57 1.05 6.42
C ASN A 503 -9.22 1.78 6.22
N ASN A 504 -8.86 2.71 7.12
CA ASN A 504 -7.56 3.37 7.08
C ASN A 504 -6.39 2.39 7.31
N ALA A 505 -6.57 1.41 8.21
CA ALA A 505 -5.58 0.37 8.45
C ALA A 505 -5.35 -0.48 7.20
N PHE A 506 -6.42 -0.86 6.50
CA PHE A 506 -6.34 -1.63 5.25
C PHE A 506 -5.56 -0.87 4.17
N GLU A 507 -5.81 0.43 4.00
CA GLU A 507 -5.04 1.29 3.10
C GLU A 507 -3.55 1.35 3.49
N TYR A 508 -3.22 1.41 4.79
CA TYR A 508 -1.82 1.32 5.22
C TYR A 508 -1.20 -0.02 4.85
N ALA A 509 -1.89 -1.13 5.12
CA ALA A 509 -1.39 -2.46 4.79
C ALA A 509 -1.22 -2.67 3.29
N LEU A 510 -2.10 -2.12 2.45
CA LEU A 510 -1.96 -2.16 0.99
C LEU A 510 -0.71 -1.39 0.52
N ASN A 511 -0.48 -0.20 1.07
CA ASN A 511 0.72 0.58 0.76
C ASN A 511 2.00 -0.11 1.21
N ILE A 512 2.00 -0.76 2.38
CA ILE A 512 3.11 -1.58 2.88
C ILE A 512 3.35 -2.77 1.95
N ALA A 513 2.28 -3.47 1.54
CA ALA A 513 2.35 -4.60 0.63
C ALA A 513 2.99 -4.19 -0.71
N GLN A 514 2.52 -3.09 -1.32
CA GLN A 514 3.08 -2.58 -2.57
C GLN A 514 4.58 -2.23 -2.45
N MET A 515 4.98 -1.61 -1.34
CA MET A 515 6.39 -1.28 -1.08
C MET A 515 7.26 -2.53 -0.93
N VAL A 516 6.81 -3.52 -0.15
CA VAL A 516 7.53 -4.79 0.03
C VAL A 516 7.61 -5.55 -1.30
N ASN A 517 6.53 -5.56 -2.07
CA ASN A 517 6.45 -6.27 -3.34
C ASN A 517 7.38 -5.66 -4.42
N ASN A 518 7.49 -4.33 -4.46
CA ASN A 518 8.30 -3.62 -5.45
C ASN A 518 9.81 -3.55 -5.10
N ASP A 519 10.19 -3.78 -3.85
CA ASP A 519 11.59 -3.75 -3.41
C ASP A 519 12.20 -5.16 -3.45
N GLU A 520 13.12 -5.40 -4.38
CA GLU A 520 13.81 -6.69 -4.52
C GLU A 520 14.52 -7.15 -3.23
N LYS A 521 14.97 -6.20 -2.38
CA LYS A 521 15.69 -6.51 -1.14
C LYS A 521 14.79 -6.93 0.02
N ARG A 522 13.48 -6.69 -0.10
CA ARG A 522 12.49 -7.04 0.93
C ARG A 522 11.89 -8.41 0.65
N SER A 523 11.39 -9.02 1.69
CA SER A 523 10.85 -10.36 1.73
C SER A 523 9.46 -10.38 2.36
N VAL A 524 8.76 -11.52 2.32
CA VAL A 524 7.45 -11.68 2.95
C VAL A 524 7.49 -11.39 4.45
N THR A 525 8.62 -11.66 5.13
CA THR A 525 8.76 -11.38 6.57
C THR A 525 8.69 -9.90 6.91
N ASP A 526 9.05 -9.02 5.97
CA ASP A 526 8.93 -7.57 6.13
C ASP A 526 7.46 -7.10 6.17
N TYR A 527 6.55 -7.91 5.61
CA TYR A 527 5.10 -7.67 5.61
C TYR A 527 4.36 -8.34 6.78
N ALA A 528 4.99 -9.30 7.47
CA ALA A 528 4.35 -10.10 8.53
C ALA A 528 3.70 -9.26 9.64
N VAL A 529 4.33 -8.14 10.04
CA VAL A 529 3.79 -7.23 11.07
C VAL A 529 2.48 -6.60 10.61
N ALA A 530 2.42 -6.12 9.36
CA ALA A 530 1.22 -5.51 8.81
C ALA A 530 0.11 -6.53 8.61
N ARG A 531 0.46 -7.73 8.10
CA ARG A 531 -0.49 -8.85 7.93
C ARG A 531 -1.12 -9.24 9.27
N GLN A 532 -0.33 -9.40 10.32
CA GLN A 532 -0.84 -9.71 11.66
C GLN A 532 -1.73 -8.59 12.20
N ALA A 533 -1.32 -7.32 12.06
CA ALA A 533 -2.12 -6.20 12.55
C ALA A 533 -3.50 -6.12 11.86
N ILE A 534 -3.56 -6.36 10.54
CA ILE A 534 -4.83 -6.42 9.81
C ILE A 534 -5.70 -7.60 10.26
N ASN A 535 -5.09 -8.78 10.43
CA ASN A 535 -5.80 -9.94 10.96
C ASN A 535 -6.45 -9.62 12.31
N ASP A 536 -5.70 -9.06 13.25
CA ASP A 536 -6.21 -8.70 14.57
C ASP A 536 -7.33 -7.64 14.51
N ILE A 537 -7.20 -6.64 13.62
CA ILE A 537 -8.22 -5.61 13.41
C ILE A 537 -9.52 -6.22 12.87
N ARG A 538 -9.42 -7.11 11.88
CA ARG A 538 -10.58 -7.81 11.28
C ARG A 538 -11.30 -8.66 12.33
N ILE A 539 -10.55 -9.43 13.12
CA ILE A 539 -11.11 -10.21 14.23
C ILE A 539 -11.83 -9.30 15.23
N LYS A 540 -11.23 -8.16 15.59
CA LYS A 540 -11.84 -7.21 16.54
C LYS A 540 -13.14 -6.61 16.00
N LEU A 541 -13.20 -6.29 14.70
CA LEU A 541 -14.41 -5.82 14.04
C LEU A 541 -15.51 -6.91 14.06
N ALA A 542 -15.14 -8.14 13.74
CA ALA A 542 -16.05 -9.30 13.79
C ALA A 542 -16.60 -9.55 15.20
N GLU A 543 -15.76 -9.46 16.24
CA GLU A 543 -16.19 -9.53 17.64
C GLU A 543 -17.19 -8.43 18.00
N MET A 544 -16.95 -7.19 17.54
CA MET A 544 -17.88 -6.07 17.76
C MET A 544 -19.22 -6.28 17.05
N MET A 545 -19.23 -6.81 15.83
CA MET A 545 -20.47 -7.16 15.12
C MET A 545 -21.21 -8.33 15.80
N GLY A 546 -20.48 -9.33 16.29
CA GLY A 546 -21.04 -10.39 17.12
C GLY A 546 -21.67 -9.85 18.40
N TYR A 547 -21.00 -8.91 19.07
CA TYR A 547 -21.54 -8.23 20.25
C TYR A 547 -22.78 -7.39 19.92
N GLN A 548 -22.79 -6.67 18.79
CA GLN A 548 -23.96 -5.95 18.28
C GLN A 548 -25.16 -6.89 18.12
N ALA A 549 -24.95 -8.06 17.51
CA ALA A 549 -25.99 -9.06 17.36
C ALA A 549 -26.53 -9.53 18.72
N LYS A 550 -25.65 -9.79 19.69
CA LYS A 550 -26.02 -10.14 21.07
C LYS A 550 -26.83 -9.03 21.75
N GLN A 551 -26.45 -7.76 21.58
CA GLN A 551 -27.16 -6.62 22.16
C GLN A 551 -28.56 -6.44 21.55
N TYR A 552 -28.71 -6.59 20.24
CA TYR A 552 -30.04 -6.60 19.62
C TYR A 552 -30.93 -7.69 20.20
N VAL A 553 -30.38 -8.89 20.45
CA VAL A 553 -31.13 -9.99 21.08
C VAL A 553 -31.50 -9.65 22.53
N ILE A 554 -30.56 -9.16 23.34
CA ILE A 554 -30.79 -8.86 24.77
C ILE A 554 -31.78 -7.74 24.97
N ASN A 555 -31.54 -6.56 24.36
CA ASN A 555 -32.40 -5.39 24.51
C ASN A 555 -33.84 -5.72 24.10
N TYR A 556 -33.97 -6.60 23.11
CA TYR A 556 -35.26 -7.02 22.58
C TYR A 556 -36.00 -8.03 23.46
N ILE A 557 -35.33 -9.12 23.88
CA ILE A 557 -35.92 -10.16 24.73
C ILE A 557 -36.30 -9.57 26.10
N VAL A 558 -35.47 -8.68 26.62
CA VAL A 558 -35.66 -8.13 27.97
C VAL A 558 -36.70 -7.01 27.95
N VAL A 559 -36.61 -6.01 27.07
CA VAL A 559 -37.46 -4.82 27.18
C VAL A 559 -38.85 -5.05 26.57
N GLN A 560 -38.91 -5.36 25.28
CA GLN A 560 -40.19 -5.37 24.55
C GLN A 560 -41.07 -6.58 24.89
N TRP A 561 -40.43 -7.70 25.19
CA TRP A 561 -41.12 -8.94 25.53
C TRP A 561 -41.62 -8.99 26.97
N GLN A 562 -40.93 -8.32 27.91
CA GLN A 562 -41.45 -8.13 29.27
C GLN A 562 -42.61 -7.12 29.28
N GLU A 563 -42.49 -6.02 28.53
CA GLU A 563 -43.55 -5.02 28.39
C GLU A 563 -44.81 -5.58 27.71
N ALA A 564 -44.67 -6.48 26.73
CA ALA A 564 -45.82 -7.11 26.05
C ALA A 564 -46.64 -8.06 26.95
N ARG A 565 -46.07 -8.59 28.05
CA ARG A 565 -46.80 -9.50 28.96
C ARG A 565 -47.91 -8.81 29.75
N ASP A 566 -47.82 -7.49 29.94
CA ASP A 566 -48.79 -6.72 30.72
C ASP A 566 -49.93 -6.12 29.86
N VAL A 567 -49.89 -6.28 28.53
CA VAL A 567 -50.90 -5.72 27.61
C VAL A 567 -51.97 -6.75 27.28
N THR A 568 -52.84 -7.07 28.24
CA THR A 568 -53.94 -8.02 28.03
C THR A 568 -55.16 -7.46 27.29
N GLU A 569 -55.21 -6.14 27.03
CA GLU A 569 -56.46 -5.49 26.55
C GLU A 569 -56.53 -5.12 25.05
N ASN A 570 -55.48 -5.29 24.24
CA ASN A 570 -55.58 -4.90 22.82
C ASN A 570 -54.67 -5.69 21.86
N ALA A 571 -55.21 -6.75 21.26
CA ALA A 571 -54.54 -7.57 20.25
C ALA A 571 -54.03 -6.75 19.04
N ALA A 572 -54.74 -5.68 18.64
CA ALA A 572 -54.29 -4.81 17.55
C ALA A 572 -53.01 -4.04 17.91
N LYS A 573 -52.89 -3.63 19.17
CA LYS A 573 -51.68 -2.98 19.69
C LYS A 573 -50.52 -3.96 19.76
N GLU A 574 -50.75 -5.20 20.20
CA GLU A 574 -49.73 -6.27 20.22
C GLU A 574 -49.21 -6.57 18.80
N VAL A 575 -50.10 -6.71 17.81
CA VAL A 575 -49.71 -6.93 16.41
C VAL A 575 -48.90 -5.77 15.85
N SER A 576 -49.31 -4.53 16.15
CA SER A 576 -48.56 -3.35 15.74
C SER A 576 -47.15 -3.31 16.34
N ILE A 577 -47.03 -3.68 17.63
CA ILE A 577 -45.74 -3.76 18.32
C ILE A 577 -44.90 -4.86 17.65
N LEU A 578 -45.39 -6.10 17.56
CA LEU A 578 -44.66 -7.23 16.96
C LEU A 578 -44.23 -6.98 15.51
N ARG A 579 -45.03 -6.28 14.71
CA ARG A 579 -44.66 -5.90 13.34
C ARG A 579 -43.55 -4.85 13.31
N ALA A 580 -43.69 -3.76 14.08
CA ALA A 580 -42.65 -2.73 14.16
C ALA A 580 -41.32 -3.35 14.62
N LEU A 581 -41.44 -4.26 15.56
CA LEU A 581 -40.38 -4.99 16.20
C LEU A 581 -39.66 -5.97 15.24
N ALA A 582 -40.41 -6.79 14.48
CA ALA A 582 -39.84 -7.59 13.40
C ALA A 582 -39.13 -6.70 12.37
N SER A 583 -39.75 -5.57 11.98
CA SER A 583 -39.16 -4.63 11.03
C SER A 583 -37.84 -4.02 11.53
N GLN A 584 -37.72 -3.76 12.84
CA GLN A 584 -36.49 -3.22 13.45
C GLN A 584 -35.36 -4.25 13.47
N LEU A 585 -35.65 -5.53 13.66
CA LEU A 585 -34.64 -6.60 13.63
C LEU A 585 -34.19 -6.97 12.22
N MET A 586 -35.06 -6.83 11.21
CA MET A 586 -34.73 -7.24 9.83
C MET A 586 -33.48 -6.54 9.29
N LYS A 587 -33.34 -5.22 9.53
CA LYS A 587 -32.19 -4.45 9.03
C LYS A 587 -30.84 -4.96 9.59
N PRO A 588 -30.60 -4.96 10.91
CA PRO A 588 -29.33 -5.45 11.45
C PRO A 588 -29.12 -6.95 11.20
N THR A 589 -30.18 -7.75 11.12
CA THR A 589 -30.08 -9.17 10.73
C THR A 589 -29.57 -9.32 9.30
N THR A 590 -30.06 -8.50 8.38
CA THR A 590 -29.62 -8.53 6.97
C THR A 590 -28.19 -8.02 6.83
N GLU A 591 -27.82 -6.95 7.55
CA GLU A 591 -26.47 -6.38 7.51
C GLU A 591 -25.43 -7.33 8.11
N ILE A 592 -25.63 -7.80 9.34
CA ILE A 592 -24.69 -8.69 10.04
C ILE A 592 -24.70 -10.09 9.40
N GLY A 593 -25.89 -10.60 9.05
CA GLY A 593 -26.05 -11.88 8.37
C GLY A 593 -25.41 -11.89 6.98
N GLY A 594 -25.58 -10.80 6.21
CA GLY A 594 -24.95 -10.64 4.90
C GLY A 594 -23.43 -10.56 5.00
N TYR A 595 -22.89 -9.87 6.00
CA TYR A 595 -21.44 -9.86 6.24
C TYR A 595 -20.90 -11.27 6.53
N LEU A 596 -21.55 -12.03 7.41
CA LEU A 596 -21.14 -13.40 7.74
C LEU A 596 -21.24 -14.34 6.53
N ASP A 597 -22.33 -14.25 5.76
CA ASP A 597 -22.56 -15.02 4.53
C ASP A 597 -21.46 -14.77 3.49
N GLU A 598 -21.06 -13.51 3.29
CA GLU A 598 -19.93 -13.15 2.43
C GLU A 598 -18.62 -13.82 2.88
N LYS A 599 -18.31 -13.80 4.18
CA LYS A 599 -17.08 -14.43 4.70
C LYS A 599 -17.10 -15.95 4.56
N MET A 600 -18.25 -16.59 4.81
CA MET A 600 -18.42 -18.02 4.59
C MET A 600 -18.25 -18.38 3.10
N GLY A 601 -18.84 -17.59 2.20
CA GLY A 601 -18.66 -17.77 0.75
C GLY A 601 -17.20 -17.68 0.33
N ASN A 602 -16.44 -16.73 0.89
CA ASN A 602 -15.00 -16.63 0.64
C ASN A 602 -14.22 -17.85 1.17
N VAL A 603 -14.56 -18.36 2.35
CA VAL A 603 -13.95 -19.61 2.87
C VAL A 603 -14.24 -20.79 1.96
N ASP A 604 -15.48 -20.93 1.48
CA ASP A 604 -15.86 -22.01 0.58
C ASP A 604 -15.10 -21.94 -0.74
N ILE A 605 -14.92 -20.73 -1.30
CA ILE A 605 -14.08 -20.52 -2.49
C ILE A 605 -12.65 -21.00 -2.24
N ILE A 606 -12.03 -20.58 -1.13
CA ILE A 606 -10.64 -20.95 -0.82
C ILE A 606 -10.50 -22.46 -0.55
N LYS A 607 -11.45 -23.06 0.20
CA LYS A 607 -11.45 -24.50 0.47
C LYS A 607 -11.63 -25.30 -0.81
N ASN A 608 -12.53 -24.91 -1.70
CA ASN A 608 -12.70 -25.58 -3.00
C ASN A 608 -11.40 -25.55 -3.82
N ILE A 609 -10.67 -24.43 -3.81
CA ILE A 609 -9.35 -24.33 -4.46
C ILE A 609 -8.34 -25.30 -3.80
N PHE A 610 -8.38 -25.49 -2.47
CA PHE A 610 -7.45 -26.39 -1.76
C PHE A 610 -7.86 -27.87 -1.74
N ASP A 611 -9.15 -28.17 -1.83
CA ASP A 611 -9.71 -29.53 -1.74
C ASP A 611 -9.78 -30.25 -3.09
N ASP A 612 -9.54 -29.54 -4.20
CA ASP A 612 -9.36 -30.14 -5.54
C ASP A 612 -8.03 -30.91 -5.67
N LYS A 613 -7.70 -31.71 -4.66
CA LYS A 613 -6.52 -32.57 -4.54
C LYS A 613 -6.53 -33.74 -5.54
N GLY A 614 -7.60 -33.86 -6.34
CA GLY A 614 -7.75 -34.85 -7.39
C GLY A 614 -7.15 -34.41 -8.73
N GLU A 615 -6.90 -33.12 -8.91
CA GLU A 615 -6.35 -32.55 -10.15
C GLU A 615 -4.86 -32.20 -10.01
N SER A 616 -4.17 -32.12 -11.15
CA SER A 616 -2.73 -31.88 -11.25
C SER A 616 -2.33 -30.65 -10.41
N PRO A 617 -1.18 -30.64 -9.69
CA PRO A 617 -0.64 -29.45 -9.01
C PRO A 617 -0.58 -28.19 -9.90
N GLU A 618 -0.61 -28.37 -11.22
CA GLU A 618 -0.70 -27.32 -12.24
C GLU A 618 -2.02 -26.53 -12.17
N MET A 619 -3.17 -27.15 -11.82
CA MET A 619 -4.47 -26.45 -11.72
C MET A 619 -4.49 -25.45 -10.56
N LEU A 620 -3.88 -25.81 -9.42
CA LEU A 620 -3.77 -24.94 -8.26
C LEU A 620 -3.00 -23.64 -8.57
N GLU A 621 -2.01 -23.69 -9.46
CA GLU A 621 -1.24 -22.52 -9.89
C GLU A 621 -2.09 -21.52 -10.69
N TYR A 622 -3.13 -21.99 -11.39
CA TYR A 622 -4.06 -21.15 -12.14
C TYR A 622 -5.24 -20.64 -11.29
N ASP A 623 -5.78 -21.49 -10.41
CA ASP A 623 -6.99 -21.16 -9.65
C ASP A 623 -6.68 -20.29 -8.43
N ALA A 624 -5.49 -20.41 -7.82
CA ALA A 624 -5.14 -19.60 -6.65
C ALA A 624 -5.09 -18.09 -6.94
N PRO A 625 -4.50 -17.58 -8.04
CA PRO A 625 -4.59 -16.16 -8.40
C PRO A 625 -6.03 -15.67 -8.63
N VAL A 626 -6.90 -16.52 -9.18
CA VAL A 626 -8.33 -16.22 -9.35
C VAL A 626 -9.00 -16.11 -7.97
N GLY A 627 -8.71 -17.05 -7.07
CA GLY A 627 -9.13 -17.00 -5.67
C GLY A 627 -8.76 -15.68 -5.01
N VAL A 628 -7.48 -15.27 -5.10
CA VAL A 628 -6.98 -14.01 -4.55
C VAL A 628 -7.78 -12.81 -5.05
N SER A 629 -8.08 -12.76 -6.35
CA SER A 629 -8.87 -11.67 -6.94
C SER A 629 -10.33 -11.66 -6.48
N ILE A 630 -10.94 -12.83 -6.29
CA ILE A 630 -12.36 -12.94 -5.90
C ILE A 630 -12.54 -12.60 -4.42
N THR A 631 -11.64 -13.08 -3.56
CA THR A 631 -11.72 -12.87 -2.11
C THR A 631 -11.17 -11.51 -1.66
N GLY A 632 -10.46 -10.80 -2.54
CA GLY A 632 -9.78 -9.55 -2.19
C GLY A 632 -8.55 -9.74 -1.30
N THR A 633 -7.92 -10.91 -1.37
CA THR A 633 -6.75 -11.26 -0.55
C THR A 633 -5.56 -10.35 -0.85
N LEU A 634 -4.88 -9.86 0.19
CA LEU A 634 -3.63 -9.12 0.05
C LEU A 634 -2.47 -10.06 -0.32
N TRP A 635 -2.07 -10.01 -1.59
CA TRP A 635 -1.05 -10.89 -2.18
C TRP A 635 0.19 -10.13 -2.65
N LEU A 636 1.36 -10.57 -2.20
CA LEU A 636 2.67 -10.11 -2.67
C LEU A 636 3.14 -10.97 -3.86
N ASP A 637 2.60 -10.72 -5.05
CA ASP A 637 2.79 -11.58 -6.25
C ASP A 637 4.25 -11.88 -6.65
N LYS A 638 5.22 -11.04 -6.25
CA LYS A 638 6.66 -11.28 -6.48
C LYS A 638 7.38 -11.95 -5.32
N LYS A 639 6.72 -12.13 -4.18
CA LYS A 639 7.35 -12.53 -2.90
C LYS A 639 6.75 -13.80 -2.31
N GLU A 640 5.50 -14.10 -2.59
CA GLU A 640 4.80 -15.30 -2.13
C GLU A 640 3.90 -15.86 -3.23
N THR A 641 3.58 -17.14 -3.13
CA THR A 641 2.62 -17.79 -4.01
C THR A 641 1.19 -17.35 -3.67
N ALA A 642 0.29 -17.38 -4.66
CA ALA A 642 -1.13 -17.11 -4.40
C ALA A 642 -1.73 -18.09 -3.38
N GLN A 643 -1.23 -19.34 -3.35
CA GLN A 643 -1.62 -20.35 -2.35
C GLN A 643 -1.27 -19.91 -0.92
N GLU A 644 -0.05 -19.43 -0.69
CA GLU A 644 0.37 -18.94 0.63
C GLU A 644 -0.47 -17.74 1.07
N ALA A 645 -0.76 -16.81 0.15
CA ALA A 645 -1.62 -15.67 0.44
C ALA A 645 -3.06 -16.11 0.82
N LEU A 646 -3.65 -17.06 0.08
CA LEU A 646 -4.97 -17.61 0.38
C LEU A 646 -5.02 -18.39 1.69
N GLN A 647 -3.94 -19.08 2.05
CA GLN A 647 -3.85 -19.78 3.34
C GLN A 647 -3.94 -18.79 4.50
N HIS A 648 -3.23 -17.67 4.42
CA HIS A 648 -3.34 -16.61 5.43
C HIS A 648 -4.74 -15.98 5.48
N GLU A 649 -5.36 -15.76 4.31
CA GLU A 649 -6.73 -15.25 4.26
C GLU A 649 -7.73 -16.23 4.88
N LEU A 650 -7.59 -17.53 4.61
CA LEU A 650 -8.44 -18.57 5.19
C LEU A 650 -8.37 -18.57 6.72
N GLU A 651 -7.18 -18.44 7.29
CA GLU A 651 -6.97 -18.34 8.74
C GLU A 651 -7.69 -17.11 9.33
N SER A 652 -7.56 -15.95 8.68
CA SER A 652 -8.28 -14.73 9.08
C SER A 652 -9.80 -14.87 9.00
N LEU A 653 -10.31 -15.37 7.87
CA LEU A 653 -11.75 -15.56 7.65
C LEU A 653 -12.36 -16.54 8.66
N MET A 654 -11.67 -17.64 8.95
CA MET A 654 -12.15 -18.60 9.96
C MET A 654 -12.23 -17.97 11.35
N ALA A 655 -11.27 -17.12 11.72
CA ALA A 655 -11.30 -16.40 12.99
C ALA A 655 -12.47 -15.39 13.06
N GLU A 656 -12.74 -14.64 11.99
CA GLU A 656 -13.90 -13.75 11.88
C GLU A 656 -15.23 -14.52 11.99
N ILE A 657 -15.38 -15.61 11.23
CA ILE A 657 -16.58 -16.46 11.26
C ILE A 657 -16.81 -16.99 12.67
N ASN A 658 -15.78 -17.49 13.35
CA ASN A 658 -15.91 -18.02 14.71
C ASN A 658 -16.38 -16.95 15.70
N ALA A 659 -15.93 -15.70 15.56
CA ALA A 659 -16.37 -14.59 16.41
C ALA A 659 -17.85 -14.21 16.17
N MET A 660 -18.37 -14.41 14.95
CA MET A 660 -19.70 -13.93 14.55
C MET A 660 -20.79 -15.02 14.47
N LYS A 661 -20.43 -16.29 14.21
CA LYS A 661 -21.36 -17.37 13.81
C LYS A 661 -22.50 -17.54 14.81
N GLU A 662 -22.17 -17.73 16.09
CA GLU A 662 -23.18 -18.00 17.12
C GLU A 662 -24.08 -16.79 17.43
N PRO A 663 -23.55 -15.57 17.70
CA PRO A 663 -24.41 -14.40 17.93
C PRO A 663 -25.31 -14.06 16.74
N THR A 664 -24.77 -14.16 15.51
CA THR A 664 -25.53 -13.86 14.29
C THR A 664 -26.63 -14.87 14.05
N LYS A 665 -26.36 -16.17 14.26
CA LYS A 665 -27.37 -17.23 14.20
C LYS A 665 -28.49 -16.99 15.21
N THR A 666 -28.16 -16.59 16.44
CA THR A 666 -29.16 -16.22 17.45
C THR A 666 -30.01 -15.04 16.95
N LEU A 667 -29.40 -13.97 16.45
CA LEU A 667 -30.11 -12.81 15.92
C LEU A 667 -31.05 -13.17 14.75
N VAL A 668 -30.56 -13.92 13.77
CA VAL A 668 -31.32 -14.42 12.61
C VAL A 668 -32.52 -15.24 13.06
N THR A 669 -32.31 -16.13 14.04
CA THR A 669 -33.39 -16.95 14.62
C THR A 669 -34.44 -16.07 15.30
N MET A 670 -34.02 -15.06 16.09
CA MET A 670 -34.94 -14.13 16.74
C MET A 670 -35.73 -13.29 15.74
N ALA A 671 -35.09 -12.79 14.69
CA ALA A 671 -35.76 -12.03 13.64
C ALA A 671 -36.82 -12.88 12.92
N ALA A 672 -36.48 -14.13 12.58
CA ALA A 672 -37.41 -15.07 11.96
C ALA A 672 -38.60 -15.40 12.86
N LEU A 673 -38.35 -15.68 14.15
CA LEU A 673 -39.42 -15.94 15.12
C LEU A 673 -40.31 -14.72 15.31
N SER A 674 -39.73 -13.52 15.35
CA SER A 674 -40.47 -12.27 15.52
C SER A 674 -41.34 -11.94 14.31
N ALA A 675 -40.83 -12.19 13.10
CA ALA A 675 -41.61 -12.06 11.87
C ALA A 675 -42.77 -13.07 11.83
N GLN A 676 -42.51 -14.32 12.23
CA GLN A 676 -43.54 -15.35 12.33
C GLN A 676 -44.61 -15.01 13.38
N GLU A 677 -44.21 -14.51 14.54
CA GLU A 677 -45.14 -14.06 15.57
C GLU A 677 -46.01 -12.90 15.10
N ALA A 678 -45.42 -11.90 14.43
CA ALA A 678 -46.18 -10.78 13.87
C ALA A 678 -47.24 -11.26 12.87
N GLN A 679 -46.93 -12.26 12.04
CA GLN A 679 -47.87 -12.88 11.11
C GLN A 679 -48.95 -13.70 11.81
N LEU A 680 -48.58 -14.52 12.78
CA LEU A 680 -49.52 -15.33 13.55
C LEU A 680 -50.48 -14.43 14.35
N ALA A 681 -49.97 -13.38 14.99
CA ALA A 681 -50.79 -12.41 15.71
C ALA A 681 -51.76 -11.70 14.75
N GLN A 682 -51.30 -11.33 13.55
CA GLN A 682 -52.16 -10.76 12.51
C GLN A 682 -53.23 -11.75 12.04
N ALA A 683 -52.90 -13.05 11.93
CA ALA A 683 -53.86 -14.09 11.55
C ALA A 683 -54.89 -14.38 12.66
N VAL A 684 -54.48 -14.34 13.93
CA VAL A 684 -55.38 -14.49 15.10
C VAL A 684 -56.36 -13.34 15.19
N MET A 685 -55.94 -12.11 14.88
CA MET A 685 -56.87 -10.98 14.77
C MET A 685 -58.01 -11.24 13.76
N LEU A 686 -57.79 -12.13 12.78
CA LEU A 686 -58.76 -12.44 11.73
C LEU A 686 -59.65 -13.65 12.07
N ASN A 687 -59.31 -14.51 13.04
CA ASN A 687 -60.09 -15.69 13.44
C ASN A 687 -59.89 -16.04 14.92
N VAL A 688 -60.94 -15.91 15.75
CA VAL A 688 -60.84 -15.95 17.22
C VAL A 688 -61.50 -17.21 17.80
N ASP A 689 -60.67 -18.08 18.43
CA ASP A 689 -60.84 -18.63 19.80
C ASP A 689 -59.91 -19.86 20.03
N ASP A 690 -59.71 -20.73 19.03
CA ASP A 690 -58.82 -21.91 19.18
C ASP A 690 -57.35 -21.63 18.80
N ALA A 691 -57.10 -20.67 17.90
CA ALA A 691 -55.75 -20.31 17.48
C ALA A 691 -54.90 -19.69 18.61
N GLN A 692 -55.52 -18.94 19.53
CA GLN A 692 -54.81 -18.29 20.65
C GLN A 692 -54.16 -19.31 21.60
N ARG A 693 -54.80 -20.45 21.86
CA ARG A 693 -54.24 -21.49 22.75
C ARG A 693 -53.02 -22.17 22.15
N HIS A 694 -53.08 -22.53 20.87
CA HIS A 694 -51.94 -23.14 20.18
C HIS A 694 -50.74 -22.19 20.06
N ILE A 695 -51.01 -20.89 19.82
CA ILE A 695 -49.95 -19.88 19.72
C ILE A 695 -49.28 -19.62 21.07
N MET A 696 -50.02 -19.58 22.19
CA MET A 696 -49.37 -19.46 23.51
C MET A 696 -48.49 -20.65 23.87
N VAL A 697 -48.86 -21.88 23.47
CA VAL A 697 -48.04 -23.07 23.70
C VAL A 697 -46.78 -23.03 22.84
N TRP A 698 -46.91 -22.70 21.55
CA TRP A 698 -45.77 -22.55 20.65
C TRP A 698 -44.82 -21.44 21.11
N ARG A 699 -45.36 -20.27 21.50
CA ARG A 699 -44.61 -19.13 22.02
C ARG A 699 -43.79 -19.52 23.26
N LYS A 700 -44.39 -20.26 24.20
CA LYS A 700 -43.67 -20.79 25.38
C LYS A 700 -42.51 -21.71 24.99
N GLU A 701 -42.68 -22.56 23.98
CA GLU A 701 -41.64 -23.49 23.55
C GLU A 701 -40.52 -22.78 22.78
N ALA A 702 -40.84 -21.83 21.90
CA ALA A 702 -39.85 -21.03 21.17
C ALA A 702 -38.98 -20.21 22.13
N ILE A 703 -39.58 -19.52 23.12
CA ILE A 703 -38.82 -18.81 24.16
C ILE A 703 -37.93 -19.77 24.92
N ARG A 704 -38.46 -20.95 25.28
CA ARG A 704 -37.70 -21.93 26.02
C ARG A 704 -36.47 -22.35 25.23
N GLN A 705 -36.60 -22.60 23.93
CA GLN A 705 -35.45 -22.92 23.08
C GLN A 705 -34.44 -21.77 22.99
N ILE A 706 -34.89 -20.52 22.88
CA ILE A 706 -34.02 -19.34 22.84
C ILE A 706 -33.30 -19.15 24.18
N VAL A 707 -34.04 -19.21 25.29
CA VAL A 707 -33.50 -19.09 26.65
C VAL A 707 -32.55 -20.24 26.94
N ASP A 708 -32.90 -21.48 26.60
CA ASP A 708 -32.03 -22.65 26.73
C ASP A 708 -30.77 -22.49 25.85
N THR A 709 -30.88 -21.86 24.67
CA THR A 709 -29.72 -21.58 23.80
C THR A 709 -28.84 -20.48 24.36
N LEU A 710 -29.42 -19.38 24.86
CA LEU A 710 -28.70 -18.28 25.50
C LEU A 710 -28.06 -18.72 26.82
N ASP A 711 -28.77 -19.48 27.64
CA ASP A 711 -28.25 -20.08 28.86
C ASP A 711 -27.16 -21.09 28.53
N LYS A 712 -27.34 -21.92 27.49
CA LYS A 712 -26.30 -22.81 27.00
C LYS A 712 -25.07 -22.01 26.54
N GLN A 713 -25.23 -20.91 25.81
CA GLN A 713 -24.13 -20.04 25.41
C GLN A 713 -23.45 -19.41 26.63
N VAL A 714 -24.19 -18.90 27.61
CA VAL A 714 -23.63 -18.37 28.87
C VAL A 714 -22.91 -19.47 29.68
N GLN A 715 -23.45 -20.68 29.70
CA GLN A 715 -22.83 -21.82 30.36
C GLN A 715 -21.61 -22.32 29.61
N ASP A 716 -21.61 -22.30 28.29
CA ASP A 716 -20.49 -22.70 27.44
C ASP A 716 -19.40 -21.62 27.49
N GLU A 717 -19.73 -20.33 27.56
CA GLU A 717 -18.80 -19.23 27.87
C GLU A 717 -18.19 -19.41 29.27
N ARG A 718 -19.01 -19.74 30.29
CA ARG A 718 -18.54 -20.04 31.64
C ARG A 718 -17.70 -21.30 31.70
N LYS A 719 -18.04 -22.34 30.93
CA LYS A 719 -17.29 -23.59 30.85
C LYS A 719 -15.98 -23.37 30.10
N ALA A 720 -15.97 -22.68 28.97
CA ALA A 720 -14.75 -22.33 28.25
C ALA A 720 -13.82 -21.49 29.13
N LYS A 721 -14.38 -20.56 29.90
CA LYS A 721 -13.62 -19.84 30.93
C LYS A 721 -13.11 -20.75 32.04
N GLN A 722 -13.94 -21.64 32.57
CA GLN A 722 -13.55 -22.63 33.58
C GLN A 722 -12.57 -23.67 33.05
N GLU A 723 -12.62 -23.99 31.76
CA GLU A 723 -11.78 -24.96 31.07
C GLU A 723 -10.44 -24.34 30.76
N LEU A 724 -10.39 -23.07 30.34
CA LEU A 724 -9.16 -22.29 30.30
C LEU A 724 -8.54 -22.14 31.69
N GLU A 725 -9.35 -21.84 32.73
CA GLU A 725 -8.88 -21.82 34.12
C GLU A 725 -8.47 -23.22 34.62
N ARG A 726 -9.07 -24.29 34.08
CA ARG A 726 -8.77 -25.68 34.41
C ARG A 726 -7.54 -26.16 33.68
N GLU A 727 -7.29 -25.75 32.44
CA GLU A 727 -6.08 -25.99 31.68
C GLU A 727 -4.93 -25.24 32.32
N GLN A 728 -5.12 -23.97 32.70
CA GLN A 728 -4.15 -23.21 33.48
C GLN A 728 -3.91 -23.84 34.86
N LYS A 729 -4.94 -24.41 35.52
CA LYS A 729 -4.78 -25.16 36.78
C LYS A 729 -4.15 -26.52 36.58
N ILE A 730 -4.45 -27.25 35.50
CA ILE A 730 -3.85 -28.54 35.15
C ILE A 730 -2.41 -28.32 34.75
N GLU A 731 -2.07 -27.22 34.07
CA GLU A 731 -0.71 -26.84 33.72
C GLU A 731 0.05 -26.39 34.98
N ALA A 732 -0.57 -25.58 35.85
CA ALA A 732 0.00 -25.22 37.15
C ALA A 732 0.13 -26.44 38.09
N GLU A 733 -0.80 -27.39 38.03
CA GLU A 733 -0.79 -28.62 38.82
C GLU A 733 0.17 -29.65 38.22
N ASP A 734 0.32 -29.77 36.89
CA ASP A 734 1.34 -30.60 36.24
C ASP A 734 2.73 -30.02 36.53
N GLN A 735 2.89 -28.70 36.55
CA GLN A 735 4.11 -28.03 37.03
C GLN A 735 4.38 -28.30 38.51
N ARG A 736 3.35 -28.23 39.37
CA ARG A 736 3.46 -28.53 40.81
C ARG A 736 3.77 -30.02 41.05
N LEU A 737 3.09 -30.93 40.37
CA LEU A 737 3.28 -32.38 40.49
C LEU A 737 4.65 -32.81 39.95
N THR A 738 5.13 -32.18 38.88
CA THR A 738 6.50 -32.38 38.36
C THR A 738 7.55 -31.90 39.37
N SER A 739 7.26 -30.86 40.16
CA SER A 739 8.14 -30.38 41.23
C SER A 739 8.10 -31.23 42.52
N GLU A 740 6.97 -31.87 42.83
CA GLU A 740 6.78 -32.64 44.08
C GLU A 740 7.11 -34.13 43.96
N ARG A 741 6.93 -34.75 42.78
CA ARG A 741 6.84 -36.22 42.65
C ARG A 741 7.95 -36.90 41.85
N GLY A 742 8.98 -36.15 41.46
CA GLY A 742 10.12 -36.65 40.68
C GLY A 742 9.76 -36.90 39.21
N PRO A 743 10.74 -37.01 38.30
CA PRO A 743 10.51 -37.10 36.85
C PRO A 743 9.77 -38.39 36.40
N ASP A 744 9.71 -39.42 37.26
CA ASP A 744 9.30 -40.78 36.87
C ASP A 744 7.82 -41.12 37.21
N TRP A 745 7.06 -40.21 37.84
CA TRP A 745 5.72 -40.53 38.34
C TRP A 745 4.72 -40.95 37.23
N LYS A 746 4.87 -40.41 36.02
CA LYS A 746 4.05 -40.81 34.85
C LYS A 746 4.37 -42.25 34.42
N LEU A 747 5.61 -42.72 34.62
CA LEU A 747 6.01 -44.11 34.37
C LEU A 747 5.38 -45.05 35.38
N GLU A 748 5.44 -44.70 36.67
CA GLU A 748 4.81 -45.48 37.74
C GLU A 748 3.30 -45.62 37.50
N LEU A 749 2.62 -44.52 37.13
CA LEU A 749 1.20 -44.57 36.80
C LEU A 749 0.91 -45.46 35.59
N ALA A 750 1.68 -45.34 34.50
CA ALA A 750 1.50 -46.17 33.33
C ALA A 750 1.72 -47.67 33.62
N ILE A 751 2.67 -48.00 34.51
CA ILE A 751 2.89 -49.38 34.98
C ILE A 751 1.64 -49.87 35.74
N GLU A 752 1.09 -49.08 36.67
CA GLU A 752 -0.09 -49.46 37.45
C GLU A 752 -1.35 -49.58 36.59
N ILE A 753 -1.55 -48.66 35.63
CA ILE A 753 -2.61 -48.77 34.62
C ILE A 753 -2.41 -50.07 33.82
N GLY A 754 -1.18 -50.37 33.40
CA GLY A 754 -0.89 -51.56 32.63
C GLY A 754 -1.16 -52.86 33.41
N PHE A 755 -0.78 -52.91 34.69
CA PHE A 755 -1.12 -54.04 35.56
C PHE A 755 -2.62 -54.17 35.81
N ALA A 756 -3.32 -53.05 35.95
CA ALA A 756 -4.77 -53.05 36.06
C ALA A 756 -5.40 -53.59 34.75
N VAL A 757 -5.06 -53.05 33.58
CA VAL A 757 -5.55 -53.58 32.29
C VAL A 757 -5.24 -55.08 32.12
N LEU A 758 -4.11 -55.58 32.65
CA LEU A 758 -3.77 -57.01 32.67
C LEU A 758 -4.60 -57.88 33.63
N ALA A 759 -5.21 -57.29 34.66
CA ALA A 759 -6.10 -58.01 35.59
C ALA A 759 -7.47 -58.33 34.97
N ILE A 760 -7.74 -57.79 33.78
CA ILE A 760 -8.91 -58.13 32.98
C ILE A 760 -8.58 -59.35 32.14
N VAL A 761 -9.25 -60.45 32.46
CA VAL A 761 -9.27 -61.63 31.59
C VAL A 761 -10.56 -61.54 30.79
N PRO A 762 -10.55 -61.09 29.52
CA PRO A 762 -11.73 -61.20 28.69
C PRO A 762 -11.99 -62.69 28.47
N GLU A 763 -13.16 -63.13 28.87
CA GLU A 763 -13.67 -64.43 28.50
C GLU A 763 -14.00 -64.41 27.00
N ILE A 764 -14.07 -65.58 26.37
CA ILE A 764 -14.46 -65.72 24.95
C ILE A 764 -15.84 -65.07 24.68
N SER A 765 -16.64 -64.86 25.74
CA SER A 765 -17.96 -64.21 25.74
C SER A 765 -17.94 -62.67 25.82
N THR A 766 -16.77 -62.01 25.98
CA THR A 766 -16.71 -60.55 26.11
C THR A 766 -17.29 -59.85 24.88
N PRO A 767 -18.25 -58.91 25.05
CA PRO A 767 -18.78 -58.13 23.95
C PRO A 767 -17.67 -57.41 23.19
N ILE A 768 -17.71 -57.48 21.86
CA ILE A 768 -16.65 -56.95 21.01
C ILE A 768 -16.36 -55.46 21.23
N GLY A 769 -17.38 -54.67 21.59
CA GLY A 769 -17.20 -53.27 21.96
C GLY A 769 -16.32 -53.07 23.19
N GLN A 770 -16.50 -53.90 24.22
CA GLN A 770 -15.67 -53.86 25.42
C GLN A 770 -14.24 -54.32 25.13
N ALA A 771 -14.07 -55.37 24.32
CA ALA A 771 -12.75 -55.82 23.90
C ALA A 771 -11.97 -54.69 23.20
N ILE A 772 -12.59 -54.01 22.23
CA ILE A 772 -11.97 -52.88 21.50
C ILE A 772 -11.59 -51.72 22.44
N LEU A 773 -12.45 -51.39 23.42
CA LEU A 773 -12.14 -50.36 24.41
C LEU A 773 -10.94 -50.73 25.27
N TRP A 774 -10.87 -51.97 25.76
CA TRP A 774 -9.74 -52.44 26.56
C TRP A 774 -8.43 -52.45 25.76
N ALA A 775 -8.50 -52.81 24.48
CA ALA A 775 -7.32 -52.80 23.64
C ALA A 775 -6.79 -51.41 23.32
N ARG A 776 -7.65 -50.41 23.17
CA ARG A 776 -7.20 -49.01 23.09
C ARG A 776 -6.35 -48.65 24.31
N GLN A 777 -6.83 -48.95 25.51
CA GLN A 777 -6.12 -48.61 26.74
C GLN A 777 -4.78 -49.34 26.83
N ALA A 778 -4.75 -50.63 26.51
CA ALA A 778 -3.51 -51.41 26.43
C ALA A 778 -2.52 -50.82 25.41
N ILE A 779 -2.98 -50.49 24.20
CA ILE A 779 -2.13 -49.92 23.14
C ILE A 779 -1.55 -48.57 23.56
N ARG A 780 -2.35 -47.70 24.18
CA ARG A 780 -1.91 -46.39 24.66
C ARG A 780 -0.82 -46.52 25.73
N VAL A 781 -1.02 -47.39 26.71
CA VAL A 781 -0.01 -47.69 27.74
C VAL A 781 1.27 -48.26 27.12
N VAL A 782 1.16 -49.23 26.19
CA VAL A 782 2.31 -49.81 25.50
C VAL A 782 3.09 -48.78 24.68
N ARG A 783 2.40 -47.86 23.97
CA ARG A 783 3.03 -46.79 23.18
C ARG A 783 3.79 -45.82 24.08
N PHE A 784 3.15 -45.35 25.15
CA PHE A 784 3.76 -44.46 26.14
C PHE A 784 5.02 -45.09 26.77
N LEU A 785 4.89 -46.31 27.30
CA LEU A 785 5.98 -47.04 27.94
C LEU A 785 7.15 -47.33 26.98
N ARG A 786 6.86 -47.67 25.73
CA ARG A 786 7.88 -47.87 24.69
C ARG A 786 8.63 -46.58 24.38
N ASN A 787 7.91 -45.46 24.33
CA ASN A 787 8.50 -44.16 24.03
C ASN A 787 9.40 -43.68 25.17
N ALA A 788 8.93 -43.84 26.42
CA ALA A 788 9.71 -43.54 27.60
C ALA A 788 11.07 -44.29 27.63
N LEU A 789 11.08 -45.59 27.32
CA LEU A 789 12.32 -46.38 27.22
C LEU A 789 13.26 -45.93 26.09
N ARG A 790 12.74 -45.26 25.05
CA ARG A 790 13.56 -44.75 23.93
C ARG A 790 14.11 -43.36 24.19
N GLU A 791 13.34 -42.49 24.83
CA GLU A 791 13.66 -41.06 25.00
C GLU A 791 14.41 -40.75 26.30
N GLN A 792 14.21 -41.51 27.37
CA GLN A 792 14.84 -41.22 28.66
C GLN A 792 16.15 -42.00 28.85
N VAL A 793 17.25 -41.25 28.96
CA VAL A 793 18.62 -41.79 29.11
C VAL A 793 18.86 -42.45 30.48
N GLN A 794 17.99 -42.27 31.48
CA GLN A 794 18.17 -42.78 32.84
C GLN A 794 16.86 -43.26 33.50
N VAL A 795 16.21 -44.29 32.95
CA VAL A 795 15.11 -44.97 33.67
C VAL A 795 15.72 -45.90 34.75
N PRO A 796 15.30 -45.83 36.03
CA PRO A 796 15.77 -46.75 37.06
C PRO A 796 15.60 -48.22 36.63
N GLN A 797 16.62 -49.06 36.88
CA GLN A 797 16.66 -50.45 36.39
C GLN A 797 15.44 -51.27 36.85
N GLU A 798 14.93 -50.99 38.05
CA GLU A 798 13.72 -51.61 38.60
C GLU A 798 12.46 -51.23 37.81
N LEU A 799 12.29 -49.94 37.49
CA LEU A 799 11.19 -49.47 36.65
C LEU A 799 11.33 -50.02 35.23
N SER A 800 12.53 -50.06 34.65
CA SER A 800 12.76 -50.65 33.33
C SER A 800 12.33 -52.12 33.28
N ALA A 801 12.60 -52.91 34.32
CA ALA A 801 12.16 -54.30 34.41
C ALA A 801 10.63 -54.42 34.46
N GLN A 802 9.95 -53.58 35.26
CA GLN A 802 8.49 -53.55 35.34
C GLN A 802 7.84 -53.07 34.05
N ILE A 803 8.41 -52.06 33.40
CA ILE A 803 7.96 -51.55 32.10
C ILE A 803 8.02 -52.65 31.05
N ASN A 804 9.16 -53.34 30.94
CA ASN A 804 9.32 -54.46 30.00
C ASN A 804 8.34 -55.60 30.30
N GLN A 805 8.09 -55.89 31.58
CA GLN A 805 7.13 -56.89 32.01
C GLN A 805 5.70 -56.51 31.58
N VAL A 806 5.26 -55.30 31.91
CA VAL A 806 3.91 -54.79 31.56
C VAL A 806 3.75 -54.72 30.04
N GLN A 807 4.74 -54.19 29.32
CA GLN A 807 4.72 -54.07 27.87
C GLN A 807 4.61 -55.44 27.18
N THR A 808 5.42 -56.41 27.62
CA THR A 808 5.43 -57.77 27.06
C THR A 808 4.08 -58.43 27.33
N ARG A 809 3.62 -58.42 28.58
CA ARG A 809 2.34 -59.04 28.96
C ARG A 809 1.15 -58.41 28.24
N LEU A 810 1.09 -57.08 28.12
CA LEU A 810 0.00 -56.41 27.40
C LEU A 810 0.05 -56.73 25.90
N THR A 811 1.25 -56.74 25.31
CA THR A 811 1.42 -57.07 23.90
C THR A 811 1.00 -58.51 23.61
N ASP A 812 1.36 -59.45 24.50
CA ASP A 812 1.01 -60.86 24.36
C ASP A 812 -0.50 -61.07 24.58
N SER A 813 -1.09 -60.44 25.62
CA SER A 813 -2.55 -60.45 25.81
C SER A 813 -3.29 -59.92 24.58
N LEU A 814 -2.83 -58.83 23.97
CA LEU A 814 -3.44 -58.27 22.76
C LEU A 814 -3.30 -59.18 21.53
N LYS A 815 -2.27 -60.03 21.47
CA LYS A 815 -2.09 -61.03 20.41
C LYS A 815 -2.97 -62.26 20.63
N ASP A 816 -3.11 -62.67 21.88
CA ASP A 816 -3.92 -63.82 22.27
C ASP A 816 -5.42 -63.54 22.14
N TRP A 817 -5.83 -62.27 22.30
CA TRP A 817 -7.21 -61.85 22.06
C TRP A 817 -7.50 -61.75 20.58
N LYS A 818 -8.01 -62.85 20.03
CA LYS A 818 -8.42 -62.91 18.63
C LYS A 818 -9.89 -62.62 18.49
N LEU A 819 -10.24 -61.88 17.45
CA LEU A 819 -11.60 -61.64 17.02
C LEU A 819 -11.83 -62.22 15.63
N ALA A 820 -13.09 -62.55 15.35
CA ALA A 820 -13.50 -62.87 13.99
C ALA A 820 -13.49 -61.59 13.16
N ALA A 821 -12.52 -61.48 12.25
CA ALA A 821 -12.41 -60.36 11.33
C ALA A 821 -12.08 -60.86 9.91
N PRO A 822 -12.47 -60.14 8.86
CA PRO A 822 -12.08 -60.49 7.49
C PRO A 822 -10.55 -60.52 7.35
N ALA A 823 -10.01 -61.42 6.53
CA ALA A 823 -8.56 -61.49 6.29
C ALA A 823 -8.02 -60.14 5.75
N ALA A 824 -8.79 -59.46 4.91
CA ALA A 824 -8.50 -58.12 4.39
C ALA A 824 -9.29 -57.01 5.11
N THR A 825 -9.21 -56.94 6.45
CA THR A 825 -9.93 -55.94 7.27
C THR A 825 -9.76 -54.51 6.76
N ARG A 826 -8.55 -54.09 6.39
CA ARG A 826 -8.29 -52.72 5.95
C ARG A 826 -9.13 -52.35 4.71
N ASP A 827 -9.11 -53.21 3.68
CA ASP A 827 -9.87 -52.96 2.45
C ASP A 827 -11.38 -53.10 2.66
N TRP A 828 -11.79 -54.03 3.53
CA TRP A 828 -13.17 -54.18 3.93
C TRP A 828 -13.72 -52.96 4.68
N ALA A 829 -12.90 -52.32 5.52
CA ALA A 829 -13.29 -51.18 6.33
C ALA A 829 -13.25 -49.83 5.59
N LYS A 830 -12.43 -49.68 4.53
CA LYS A 830 -12.31 -48.43 3.75
C LYS A 830 -13.63 -47.91 3.20
N SER A 831 -14.56 -48.81 2.83
CA SER A 831 -15.84 -48.45 2.24
C SER A 831 -17.01 -48.49 3.23
N LYS A 832 -16.75 -48.52 4.54
CA LYS A 832 -17.77 -48.75 5.57
C LYS A 832 -17.74 -47.67 6.63
N THR A 833 -18.92 -47.35 7.16
CA THR A 833 -19.04 -46.46 8.32
C THR A 833 -18.59 -47.17 9.60
N PRO A 834 -18.20 -46.43 10.65
CA PRO A 834 -17.88 -47.00 11.96
C PRO A 834 -18.95 -47.96 12.51
N ASN A 835 -20.23 -47.61 12.36
CA ASN A 835 -21.36 -48.45 12.76
C ASN A 835 -21.40 -49.77 11.98
N GLN A 836 -21.19 -49.73 10.66
CA GLN A 836 -21.19 -50.92 9.81
C GLN A 836 -20.02 -51.84 10.12
N ILE A 837 -18.85 -51.28 10.48
CA ILE A 837 -17.69 -52.06 10.91
C ILE A 837 -17.98 -52.74 12.25
N PHE A 838 -18.50 -52.00 13.23
CA PHE A 838 -18.86 -52.55 14.54
C PHE A 838 -19.87 -53.69 14.42
N HIS A 839 -20.94 -53.47 13.65
CA HIS A 839 -21.98 -54.47 13.43
C HIS A 839 -21.44 -55.70 12.71
N GLY A 840 -20.67 -55.50 11.63
CA GLY A 840 -20.11 -56.60 10.86
C GLY A 840 -19.14 -57.47 11.67
N LEU A 841 -18.31 -56.88 12.54
CA LEU A 841 -17.46 -57.65 13.44
C LEU A 841 -18.26 -58.40 14.51
N SER A 842 -19.36 -57.82 15.00
CA SER A 842 -20.27 -58.46 15.96
C SER A 842 -20.98 -59.67 15.34
N GLU A 843 -21.48 -59.52 14.11
CA GLU A 843 -22.15 -60.59 13.36
C GLU A 843 -21.21 -61.74 13.01
N LEU A 844 -19.96 -61.45 12.65
CA LEU A 844 -18.95 -62.49 12.38
C LEU A 844 -18.70 -63.37 13.61
N GLY A 845 -18.66 -62.76 14.80
CA GLY A 845 -18.60 -63.49 16.06
C GLY A 845 -19.86 -64.33 16.32
N ALA A 846 -21.04 -63.75 16.15
CA ALA A 846 -22.32 -64.44 16.34
C ALA A 846 -22.55 -65.61 15.36
N ALA A 847 -22.02 -65.50 14.14
CA ALA A 847 -22.07 -66.55 13.11
C ALA A 847 -21.10 -67.73 13.39
N GLY A 848 -20.36 -67.70 14.50
CA GLY A 848 -19.42 -68.76 14.88
C GLY A 848 -18.16 -68.78 14.00
N THR A 849 -17.82 -67.67 13.34
CA THR A 849 -16.59 -67.56 12.56
C THR A 849 -15.40 -67.70 13.51
N LYS A 850 -14.42 -68.54 13.15
CA LYS A 850 -13.24 -68.75 13.99
C LYS A 850 -12.45 -67.42 14.12
N PRO A 851 -12.05 -67.03 15.34
CA PRO A 851 -11.20 -65.86 15.55
C PRO A 851 -9.92 -65.94 14.72
N SER A 852 -9.71 -64.95 13.85
CA SER A 852 -8.70 -64.99 12.79
C SER A 852 -7.61 -63.93 12.95
N LYS A 853 -7.93 -62.78 13.56
CA LYS A 853 -6.99 -61.67 13.77
C LYS A 853 -6.89 -61.30 15.24
N SER A 854 -5.69 -60.96 15.68
CA SER A 854 -5.49 -60.37 17.00
C SER A 854 -6.09 -58.97 17.08
N LEU A 855 -6.46 -58.55 18.28
CA LEU A 855 -7.05 -57.25 18.51
C LEU A 855 -6.07 -56.10 18.21
N LYS A 856 -4.77 -56.35 18.43
CA LYS A 856 -3.70 -55.45 17.98
C LYS A 856 -3.71 -55.28 16.45
N GLU A 857 -3.72 -56.37 15.69
CA GLU A 857 -3.76 -56.31 14.22
C GLU A 857 -5.02 -55.61 13.71
N LEU A 858 -6.17 -55.85 14.37
CA LEU A 858 -7.42 -55.18 14.04
C LEU A 858 -7.34 -53.65 14.23
N ILE A 859 -6.83 -53.20 15.38
CA ILE A 859 -6.70 -51.76 15.65
C ILE A 859 -5.66 -51.12 14.72
N ASP A 860 -4.52 -51.79 14.49
CA ASP A 860 -3.50 -51.30 13.56
C ASP A 860 -4.06 -51.16 12.11
N ASP A 861 -4.86 -52.14 11.64
CA ASP A 861 -5.52 -52.11 10.33
C ASP A 861 -6.50 -50.94 10.19
N LEU A 862 -7.28 -50.65 11.25
CA LEU A 862 -8.28 -49.58 11.27
C LEU A 862 -7.63 -48.20 11.50
N GLU A 863 -6.54 -48.12 12.25
CA GLU A 863 -5.82 -46.87 12.47
C GLU A 863 -5.11 -46.39 11.18
N ALA A 864 -4.77 -47.32 10.28
CA ALA A 864 -4.19 -47.04 8.97
C ALA A 864 -5.19 -46.54 7.92
N ILE A 865 -6.47 -46.37 8.28
CA ILE A 865 -7.50 -45.77 7.42
C ILE A 865 -7.75 -44.35 7.93
N GLU A 866 -7.26 -43.37 7.19
CA GLU A 866 -7.58 -41.96 7.44
C GLU A 866 -9.00 -41.70 6.94
N ILE A 867 -9.85 -41.21 7.84
CA ILE A 867 -11.17 -40.71 7.49
C ILE A 867 -10.99 -39.23 7.23
N PRO A 868 -11.31 -38.74 6.01
CA PRO A 868 -11.44 -37.30 5.78
C PRO A 868 -12.36 -36.75 6.86
N GLN A 869 -11.88 -35.82 7.68
CA GLN A 869 -12.74 -35.17 8.68
C GLN A 869 -13.67 -34.21 7.95
N GLU A 870 -14.67 -34.75 7.26
CA GLU A 870 -15.88 -34.02 6.95
C GLU A 870 -16.69 -34.03 8.24
N ASP A 871 -16.72 -32.89 8.94
CA ASP A 871 -17.52 -32.72 10.15
C ASP A 871 -19.01 -32.82 9.76
N PRO A 872 -19.73 -33.91 10.13
CA PRO A 872 -21.12 -34.08 9.73
C PRO A 872 -22.06 -33.07 10.39
N ASN A 873 -21.58 -32.30 11.38
CA ASN A 873 -22.36 -31.27 12.05
C ASN A 873 -22.23 -29.87 11.44
N ASP A 874 -21.19 -29.58 10.65
CA ASP A 874 -21.02 -28.23 10.09
C ASP A 874 -21.82 -28.04 8.79
N GLU A 875 -21.93 -29.05 7.92
CA GLU A 875 -22.77 -28.91 6.72
C GLU A 875 -24.25 -28.64 7.05
N GLU A 876 -24.79 -29.25 8.11
CA GLU A 876 -26.20 -29.05 8.46
C GLU A 876 -26.43 -27.70 9.15
N ALA A 877 -25.46 -27.20 9.92
CA ALA A 877 -25.51 -25.88 10.56
C ALA A 877 -25.28 -24.73 9.56
N ASP A 878 -24.37 -24.90 8.60
CA ASP A 878 -24.06 -23.88 7.59
C ASP A 878 -25.17 -23.81 6.53
N LYS A 879 -25.68 -24.98 6.07
CA LYS A 879 -26.91 -25.03 5.27
C LYS A 879 -28.11 -24.47 6.04
N SER A 880 -28.13 -24.54 7.37
CA SER A 880 -29.22 -23.99 8.19
C SER A 880 -29.22 -22.45 8.20
N LEU A 881 -28.07 -21.80 8.36
CA LEU A 881 -27.99 -20.33 8.33
C LEU A 881 -28.37 -19.77 6.95
N GLU A 882 -27.82 -20.34 5.87
CA GLU A 882 -28.14 -19.93 4.50
C GLU A 882 -29.63 -20.16 4.18
N ARG A 883 -30.21 -21.28 4.64
CA ARG A 883 -31.65 -21.54 4.54
C ARG A 883 -32.47 -20.55 5.35
N LEU A 884 -32.03 -20.15 6.54
CA LEU A 884 -32.71 -19.17 7.40
C LEU A 884 -32.69 -17.77 6.77
N LEU A 885 -31.55 -17.32 6.24
CA LEU A 885 -31.43 -16.06 5.51
C LEU A 885 -32.29 -16.06 4.23
N LYS A 886 -32.28 -17.16 3.46
CA LYS A 886 -33.16 -17.33 2.29
C LYS A 886 -34.65 -17.36 2.67
N ARG A 887 -35.00 -17.93 3.82
CA ARG A 887 -36.39 -17.92 4.36
C ARG A 887 -36.82 -16.54 4.82
N LEU A 888 -35.95 -15.79 5.48
CA LEU A 888 -36.20 -14.39 5.86
C LEU A 888 -36.48 -13.51 4.63
N ASN A 889 -35.82 -13.75 3.50
CA ASN A 889 -36.04 -13.04 2.24
C ASN A 889 -37.28 -13.51 1.45
N ARG A 890 -37.80 -14.71 1.73
CA ARG A 890 -38.95 -15.33 1.04
C ARG A 890 -40.12 -15.45 2.00
N ILE A 891 -40.77 -14.34 2.31
CA ILE A 891 -41.88 -14.34 3.27
C ILE A 891 -43.19 -14.82 2.59
N GLU A 892 -43.33 -16.14 2.43
CA GLU A 892 -44.59 -16.90 2.51
C GLU A 892 -44.23 -18.25 3.16
N VAL A 893 -44.68 -18.49 4.40
CA VAL A 893 -44.30 -19.71 5.16
C VAL A 893 -45.50 -20.65 5.29
N PRO A 894 -45.45 -21.86 4.69
CA PRO A 894 -46.35 -22.96 5.03
C PRO A 894 -46.03 -23.49 6.44
N ILE A 895 -47.08 -23.78 7.21
CA ILE A 895 -46.99 -24.29 8.58
C ILE A 895 -46.83 -25.81 8.54
N ASP A 896 -45.60 -26.31 8.68
CA ASP A 896 -45.35 -27.69 9.11
C ASP A 896 -44.38 -27.68 10.30
N LEU A 897 -44.79 -28.36 11.38
CA LEU A 897 -44.08 -28.44 12.67
C LEU A 897 -43.02 -29.56 12.63
N PRO A 898 -41.79 -29.34 13.15
CA PRO A 898 -40.80 -30.40 13.29
C PRO A 898 -41.02 -31.24 14.57
N GLU A 899 -40.87 -32.56 14.44
CA GLU A 899 -40.82 -33.51 15.54
C GLU A 899 -39.56 -33.34 16.40
N SER A 900 -39.75 -33.42 17.71
CA SER A 900 -38.78 -33.10 18.75
C SER A 900 -37.58 -34.05 18.82
N VAL A 901 -36.37 -33.48 18.93
CA VAL A 901 -35.16 -34.20 19.36
C VAL A 901 -34.70 -33.62 20.70
N LYS A 902 -34.58 -34.47 21.73
CA LYS A 902 -34.00 -34.12 23.03
C LYS A 902 -32.56 -34.65 23.11
N ILE A 903 -31.62 -33.80 23.55
CA ILE A 903 -30.24 -34.19 23.88
C ILE A 903 -30.08 -34.13 25.41
N PRO A 904 -29.56 -35.18 26.09
CA PRO A 904 -29.38 -35.15 27.53
C PRO A 904 -27.95 -34.80 27.99
N GLU A 905 -27.92 -34.04 29.10
CA GLU A 905 -26.83 -33.70 30.01
C GLU A 905 -25.75 -34.78 30.22
N LEU A 906 -24.50 -34.35 30.30
CA LEU A 906 -23.29 -35.17 30.37
C LEU A 906 -22.78 -35.32 31.82
N ALA A 907 -22.46 -36.55 32.21
CA ALA A 907 -22.00 -36.92 33.56
C ALA A 907 -20.46 -36.95 33.71
N HIS A 908 -19.72 -35.99 33.11
CA HIS A 908 -18.25 -35.91 33.25
C HIS A 908 -17.79 -35.15 34.50
N LEU A 909 -18.72 -34.62 35.30
CA LEU A 909 -18.41 -33.72 36.41
C LEU A 909 -18.15 -34.49 37.72
N ARG A 910 -17.24 -35.47 37.69
CA ARG A 910 -16.51 -35.86 38.91
C ARG A 910 -15.13 -35.26 38.82
N ALA A 911 -14.73 -34.53 39.87
CA ALA A 911 -13.34 -34.09 40.01
C ALA A 911 -12.44 -35.33 39.97
N PRO A 912 -11.31 -35.30 39.24
CA PRO A 912 -10.37 -36.42 39.21
C PRO A 912 -9.93 -36.78 40.64
N ARG A 913 -9.79 -38.07 40.94
CA ARG A 913 -9.20 -38.54 42.19
C ARG A 913 -7.78 -37.98 42.31
N ASP A 914 -7.36 -37.67 43.53
CA ASP A 914 -5.95 -37.39 43.76
C ASP A 914 -5.12 -38.63 43.38
N PHE A 915 -3.91 -38.38 42.88
CA PHE A 915 -3.03 -39.42 42.36
C PHE A 915 -2.78 -40.60 43.31
N GLN A 916 -2.65 -40.36 44.62
CA GLN A 916 -2.39 -41.44 45.57
C GLN A 916 -3.64 -42.31 45.75
N SER A 917 -4.82 -41.70 45.78
CA SER A 917 -6.10 -42.42 45.73
C SER A 917 -6.28 -43.18 44.42
N LEU A 918 -5.85 -42.61 43.29
CA LEU A 918 -5.90 -43.24 41.98
C LEU A 918 -4.96 -44.45 41.89
N ILE A 919 -3.69 -44.31 42.27
CA ILE A 919 -2.71 -45.41 42.33
C ILE A 919 -3.16 -46.50 43.30
N LYS A 920 -3.67 -46.13 44.48
CA LYS A 920 -4.21 -47.09 45.45
C LYS A 920 -5.40 -47.84 44.88
N ALA A 921 -6.29 -47.14 44.17
CA ALA A 921 -7.43 -47.75 43.49
C ALA A 921 -6.96 -48.69 42.38
N LEU A 922 -6.01 -48.28 41.52
CA LEU A 922 -5.43 -49.11 40.46
C LEU A 922 -4.72 -50.35 40.99
N ARG A 923 -3.93 -50.23 42.07
CA ARG A 923 -3.28 -51.35 42.75
C ARG A 923 -4.27 -52.34 43.33
N LEU A 924 -5.36 -51.84 43.90
CA LEU A 924 -6.44 -52.67 44.41
C LEU A 924 -7.13 -53.39 43.25
N ALA A 925 -7.42 -52.65 42.18
CA ALA A 925 -7.96 -53.12 40.92
C ALA A 925 -7.08 -54.20 40.25
N ALA A 926 -5.76 -54.06 40.30
CA ALA A 926 -4.83 -55.02 39.69
C ALA A 926 -4.75 -56.35 40.47
N ARG A 927 -5.17 -56.38 41.74
CA ARG A 927 -5.13 -57.57 42.60
C ARG A 927 -6.38 -58.42 42.54
N VAL A 928 -7.48 -57.86 42.03
CA VAL A 928 -8.77 -58.53 41.93
C VAL A 928 -9.03 -58.84 40.47
N PRO A 929 -9.38 -60.08 40.08
CA PRO A 929 -9.85 -60.35 38.73
C PRO A 929 -11.13 -59.56 38.47
N HIS A 930 -11.13 -58.72 37.44
CA HIS A 930 -12.31 -57.96 37.04
C HIS A 930 -12.93 -58.55 35.78
N HIS A 931 -14.26 -58.63 35.76
CA HIS A 931 -14.97 -58.98 34.54
C HIS A 931 -14.90 -57.80 33.56
N SER A 932 -14.76 -58.08 32.27
CA SER A 932 -14.67 -57.07 31.21
C SER A 932 -15.83 -56.05 31.15
N SER A 933 -16.95 -56.36 31.82
CA SER A 933 -18.15 -55.52 31.94
C SER A 933 -18.25 -54.73 33.25
N ASP A 934 -17.22 -54.75 34.10
CA ASP A 934 -17.18 -53.96 35.33
C ASP A 934 -17.06 -52.47 34.98
N VAL A 935 -18.19 -51.76 35.07
CA VAL A 935 -18.33 -50.36 34.64
C VAL A 935 -17.52 -49.42 35.54
N ASP A 936 -17.49 -49.67 36.85
CA ASP A 936 -16.73 -48.87 37.81
C ASP A 936 -15.22 -49.03 37.59
N TYR A 937 -14.81 -50.24 37.24
CA TYR A 937 -13.44 -50.54 36.85
C TYR A 937 -13.04 -49.87 35.52
N MET A 938 -13.90 -49.94 34.50
CA MET A 938 -13.68 -49.24 33.23
C MET A 938 -13.55 -47.73 33.45
N GLN A 939 -14.41 -47.15 34.27
CA GLN A 939 -14.33 -45.73 34.63
C GLN A 939 -13.00 -45.38 35.33
N LEU A 940 -12.54 -46.23 36.25
CA LEU A 940 -11.25 -46.04 36.92
C LEU A 940 -10.06 -46.04 35.95
N ILE A 941 -10.08 -46.92 34.94
CA ILE A 941 -9.01 -46.99 33.93
C ILE A 941 -9.08 -45.79 32.98
N GLU A 942 -10.27 -45.40 32.54
CA GLU A 942 -10.47 -44.21 31.70
C GLU A 942 -10.02 -42.94 32.43
N GLU A 943 -10.37 -42.79 33.71
CA GLU A 943 -9.90 -41.72 34.58
C GLU A 943 -8.38 -41.74 34.74
N ALA A 944 -7.76 -42.91 34.87
CA ALA A 944 -6.31 -43.00 35.01
C ALA A 944 -5.56 -42.64 33.73
N VAL A 945 -6.08 -43.04 32.57
CA VAL A 945 -5.42 -42.85 31.29
C VAL A 945 -5.47 -41.40 30.81
N THR A 946 -6.37 -40.56 31.32
CA THR A 946 -6.35 -39.11 31.03
C THR A 946 -5.07 -38.41 31.49
N TYR A 947 -4.32 -39.01 32.43
CA TYR A 947 -3.03 -38.49 32.89
C TYR A 947 -1.86 -38.85 31.97
N LEU A 948 -2.06 -39.72 30.97
CA LEU A 948 -1.05 -40.03 29.95
C LEU A 948 -1.18 -39.07 28.76
N PRO A 949 -0.09 -38.66 28.08
CA PRO A 949 -0.18 -37.74 26.95
C PRO A 949 -1.06 -38.30 25.81
N SER A 950 -1.87 -37.43 25.20
CA SER A 950 -2.84 -37.81 24.15
C SER A 950 -2.17 -38.29 22.86
N GLN A 951 -0.94 -37.88 22.58
CA GLN A 951 -0.16 -38.31 21.41
C GLN A 951 0.12 -39.83 21.35
N PHE A 952 -0.02 -40.53 22.48
CA PHE A 952 0.15 -41.98 22.55
C PHE A 952 -1.15 -42.76 22.34
N ASP A 953 -2.27 -42.07 22.16
CA ASP A 953 -3.55 -42.68 21.82
C ASP A 953 -3.60 -43.09 20.33
N ILE A 954 -4.74 -43.66 19.93
CA ILE A 954 -5.07 -43.92 18.52
C ILE A 954 -5.30 -42.58 17.82
N LYS A 955 -4.79 -42.42 16.59
CA LYS A 955 -4.96 -41.21 15.77
C LYS A 955 -6.43 -40.77 15.69
N THR A 956 -6.73 -39.53 16.05
CA THR A 956 -8.09 -38.95 16.05
C THR A 956 -8.76 -38.91 14.68
N THR A 957 -7.95 -38.87 13.62
CA THR A 957 -8.38 -38.90 12.21
C THR A 957 -8.62 -40.31 11.67
N SER A 958 -8.39 -41.36 12.46
CA SER A 958 -8.47 -42.73 11.97
C SER A 958 -9.84 -43.39 12.14
N MET A 959 -10.11 -44.42 11.34
CA MET A 959 -11.29 -45.28 11.48
C MET A 959 -11.35 -45.99 12.83
N ALA A 960 -10.20 -46.36 13.42
CA ALA A 960 -10.16 -46.92 14.76
C ALA A 960 -10.72 -45.96 15.82
N TYR A 961 -10.37 -44.68 15.76
CA TYR A 961 -10.88 -43.67 16.70
C TYR A 961 -12.39 -43.43 16.55
N GLN A 962 -12.88 -43.31 15.31
CA GLN A 962 -14.31 -43.14 15.06
C GLN A 962 -15.12 -44.37 15.51
N LEU A 963 -14.60 -45.58 15.28
CA LEU A 963 -15.21 -46.82 15.78
C LEU A 963 -15.31 -46.83 17.32
N ILE A 964 -14.26 -46.44 18.03
CA ILE A 964 -14.26 -46.33 19.50
C ILE A 964 -15.28 -45.29 19.97
N ARG A 965 -15.39 -44.14 19.30
CA ARG A 965 -16.38 -43.11 19.60
C ARG A 965 -17.80 -43.65 19.44
N THR A 966 -18.06 -44.39 18.36
CA THR A 966 -19.32 -45.07 18.10
C THR A 966 -19.66 -46.11 19.17
N ILE A 967 -18.69 -46.91 19.63
CA ILE A 967 -18.91 -47.91 20.69
C ILE A 967 -19.27 -47.26 22.02
N ARG A 968 -18.72 -46.07 22.32
CA ARG A 968 -18.98 -45.35 23.57
C ARG A 968 -20.39 -44.77 23.66
N LEU A 969 -20.96 -44.31 22.54
CA LEU A 969 -22.28 -43.63 22.53
C LEU A 969 -23.42 -44.49 23.13
N PRO A 970 -23.58 -45.78 22.75
CA PRO A 970 -24.63 -46.66 23.30
C PRO A 970 -24.37 -47.12 24.74
N ALA A 971 -23.11 -47.32 25.13
CA ALA A 971 -22.75 -47.73 26.49
C ALA A 971 -23.11 -46.65 27.52
N ILE A 972 -23.00 -45.37 27.13
CA ILE A 972 -23.40 -44.22 27.94
C ILE A 972 -24.92 -44.10 28.06
N THR A 973 -25.69 -44.53 27.06
CA THR A 973 -27.16 -44.46 27.06
C THR A 973 -27.83 -45.62 27.79
N THR A 974 -27.24 -46.82 27.80
CA THR A 974 -27.85 -48.01 28.43
C THR A 974 -27.66 -48.07 29.96
N SER A 975 -26.56 -47.50 30.48
CA SER A 975 -26.34 -47.34 31.93
C SER A 975 -27.31 -46.34 32.60
N ARG A 976 -28.22 -45.71 31.82
CA ARG A 976 -29.26 -44.78 32.30
C ARG A 976 -30.63 -45.44 32.51
N ALA A 977 -30.80 -46.69 32.07
CA ALA A 977 -32.08 -47.42 32.12
C ALA A 977 -32.13 -48.53 33.19
N ILE A 978 -31.00 -48.79 33.86
CA ILE A 978 -30.85 -49.60 35.08
C ILE A 978 -30.49 -48.63 36.20
#